data_AF-A0AAR2JDW8-F1
#
_entry.id   AF-A0AAR2JDW8-F1
#
_cell.length_a   1.000
_cell.length_b   1.000
_cell.length_c   1.000
_cell.angle_alpha   90.00
_cell.angle_beta   90.00
_cell.angle_gamma   90.00
#
_symmetry.space_group_name_H-M   'P 1'
#
loop_
_entity.id
_entity.type
_entity.pdbx_description
1 polymer ?
#
loop_
_entity_poly.entity_id
_entity_poly.type
_entity_poly.pdbx_seq_one_letter_code
_entity_poly.pdbx_strand_id
1 'polypeptide(L)'
;MGSEHHLSELRILLVGNAESGRSSTGNTILNREEFELKSTSQCVKRQRDVAGRHITVVEAPGWKKTKPGLHQPKLLQQEIESAVSLCSPGPHAVLLVVNLNKKCENVDVSELQENLELLTLRVWSHTIVLFTCGDCLGDTPIEQHIKSEGKELQWLVEKCGNRYHVLNNKNWSDDTQVTELLEKIEEMMAANRGCPFELDRKILQEVEEKKKGYDQRKFLRSKMGAEFVDEYRNMLIQRVSSVMGIADHLQSKKMIPAEIHANIQTGKTSQDQMRILYRALDSGGRAAKEEFYEILKTMMPSLVSELEAGPRTSNEVKTKSEEHLENKIKYDLRWALNHLDEADLKKFKNNLCDCWLEPRLHHNVKRLRNNMDLADLLINTFTARNAVQVTMEILRMIGHKRIAERLKWAIELSLFSFFVEENREKLIQRVSSVMEIADQLKRRDMITDEMYSSIQTAKTPEEQMKILYSALDSGGRAVKVEFYKILQRMEPLLLHELAEHSDIFSSYISTLTQSDTKDVIKKLKHHKYIHTTSDCELIPERKHKPSCHPHEYQPTLSLMDEEIFNPETVEKSQGDKITSSYRFLCHHAGHFQCKVTGLVFVMEGEGEVLYKIEPWDTQQLDGLGKMTRAGPLYNIECCKGPISHLHLPHCEIIDDTEENKVKQAVAHFTDDNVEIITPLQVTSTHVIIRIQGLSLLGIISDLRDLLFKPHLINAQVLLFYKTLAVTQSVNILYIHLLPGNIPTDEVIKKRKSIKYIETTSKCQLIPGRKYKPSCHPHEYQPTVETFDIDLHLTSLNFHATFEVFLDCETKNARIGLLDEYGREVWEPRRVFLTADTSAEATSPKVAAAVKFVDEHRPAIIQRISSVKEIADDLLSKKIISEEMNNKIRGEKTSQDQMRILYDGLNSGGAAVKAEFYEILKVKLQSLVDELEAGSSKTQ
;
A
#
# COMPACT_ATOMS: atom_id res chain seq x y z
N MET A 1 -50.24 30.04 -2.56
CA MET A 1 -50.00 28.80 -3.30
C MET A 1 -48.49 28.61 -3.34
N GLY A 2 -47.96 27.81 -2.42
CA GLY A 2 -46.53 27.54 -2.31
C GLY A 2 -46.14 26.47 -3.32
N SER A 3 -45.06 26.69 -4.06
CA SER A 3 -44.47 25.70 -4.94
C SER A 3 -43.68 24.69 -4.09
N GLU A 4 -44.25 23.52 -3.84
CA GLU A 4 -43.51 22.35 -3.32
C GLU A 4 -42.46 21.94 -4.36
N HIS A 5 -41.19 22.13 -4.03
CA HIS A 5 -40.08 21.64 -4.82
C HIS A 5 -39.91 20.13 -4.59
N HIS A 6 -40.73 19.31 -5.25
CA HIS A 6 -40.51 17.87 -5.29
C HIS A 6 -39.22 17.54 -6.05
N LEU A 7 -38.50 16.52 -5.59
CA LEU A 7 -37.29 16.05 -6.27
C LEU A 7 -37.72 15.26 -7.50
N SER A 8 -37.23 15.66 -8.68
CA SER A 8 -37.53 14.97 -9.94
C SER A 8 -36.92 13.56 -10.02
N GLU A 9 -35.90 13.29 -9.21
CA GLU A 9 -35.21 12.00 -9.14
C GLU A 9 -34.96 11.58 -7.68
N LEU A 10 -35.27 10.33 -7.35
CA LEU A 10 -34.99 9.71 -6.06
C LEU A 10 -34.17 8.43 -6.22
N ARG A 11 -33.23 8.18 -5.31
CA ARG A 11 -32.31 7.04 -5.32
C ARG A 11 -32.34 6.41 -3.94
N ILE A 12 -32.79 5.17 -3.87
CA ILE A 12 -33.16 4.50 -2.64
C ILE A 12 -32.34 3.22 -2.52
N LEU A 13 -31.64 3.05 -1.40
CA LEU A 13 -30.89 1.84 -1.07
C LEU A 13 -31.68 1.00 -0.05
N LEU A 14 -31.99 -0.26 -0.37
CA LEU A 14 -32.67 -1.20 0.53
C LEU A 14 -31.65 -2.07 1.27
N VAL A 15 -31.67 -2.00 2.60
CA VAL A 15 -30.86 -2.82 3.50
C VAL A 15 -31.77 -3.49 4.54
N GLY A 16 -31.37 -4.63 5.09
CA GLY A 16 -32.22 -5.43 5.98
C GLY A 16 -31.80 -6.89 6.01
N ASN A 17 -32.31 -7.63 6.99
CA ASN A 17 -32.09 -9.07 7.13
C ASN A 17 -32.59 -9.79 5.85
N ALA A 18 -32.00 -10.94 5.48
CA ALA A 18 -32.40 -11.76 4.35
C ALA A 18 -33.92 -12.03 4.28
N GLU A 19 -34.60 -12.09 5.42
CA GLU A 19 -36.04 -12.38 5.50
C GLU A 19 -36.91 -11.17 5.90
N SER A 20 -36.39 -9.96 5.73
CA SER A 20 -37.09 -8.70 6.09
C SER A 20 -38.12 -8.23 5.05
N GLY A 21 -38.11 -8.78 3.84
CA GLY A 21 -39.03 -8.40 2.76
C GLY A 21 -38.56 -7.26 1.85
N ARG A 22 -37.24 -7.12 1.65
CA ARG A 22 -36.63 -6.07 0.81
C ARG A 22 -37.03 -6.15 -0.65
N SER A 23 -36.98 -7.34 -1.26
CA SER A 23 -37.38 -7.51 -2.66
C SER A 23 -38.86 -7.17 -2.87
N SER A 24 -39.74 -7.58 -1.95
CA SER A 24 -41.16 -7.18 -1.94
C SER A 24 -41.36 -5.68 -1.76
N THR A 25 -40.54 -5.06 -0.91
CA THR A 25 -40.53 -3.61 -0.72
C THR A 25 -40.15 -2.88 -2.01
N GLY A 26 -39.07 -3.30 -2.66
CA GLY A 26 -38.62 -2.71 -3.92
C GLY A 26 -39.68 -2.82 -5.01
N ASN A 27 -40.37 -3.97 -5.08
CA ASN A 27 -41.48 -4.17 -6.00
C ASN A 27 -42.68 -3.25 -5.69
N THR A 28 -43.00 -3.06 -4.42
CA THR A 28 -44.08 -2.14 -4.00
C THR A 28 -43.73 -0.70 -4.32
N ILE A 29 -42.50 -0.25 -4.03
CA ILE A 29 -42.02 1.11 -4.36
C ILE A 29 -42.05 1.35 -5.87
N LEU A 30 -41.68 0.36 -6.68
CA LEU A 30 -41.71 0.45 -8.14
C LEU A 30 -43.08 0.14 -8.74
N ASN A 31 -44.08 -0.23 -7.93
CA ASN A 31 -45.40 -0.71 -8.34
C ASN A 31 -45.35 -1.77 -9.46
N ARG A 32 -44.41 -2.74 -9.37
CA ARG A 32 -44.18 -3.83 -10.34
C ARG A 32 -43.27 -4.93 -9.81
N GLU A 33 -43.43 -6.15 -10.32
CA GLU A 33 -42.53 -7.30 -10.07
C GLU A 33 -41.22 -7.14 -10.86
N GLU A 34 -40.24 -6.45 -10.28
CA GLU A 34 -38.92 -6.17 -10.88
C GLU A 34 -37.77 -6.87 -10.15
N PHE A 35 -37.96 -7.16 -8.86
CA PHE A 35 -37.07 -7.89 -7.98
C PHE A 35 -37.60 -9.32 -7.76
N GLU A 36 -36.70 -10.31 -7.93
CA GLU A 36 -37.02 -11.70 -7.64
C GLU A 36 -37.14 -11.92 -6.13
N LEU A 37 -38.18 -12.63 -5.68
CA LEU A 37 -38.42 -12.89 -4.24
C LEU A 37 -37.43 -13.90 -3.62
N LYS A 38 -36.43 -14.36 -4.37
CA LYS A 38 -35.40 -15.28 -3.89
C LYS A 38 -34.21 -14.48 -3.36
N SER A 39 -33.60 -14.96 -2.27
CA SER A 39 -32.40 -14.32 -1.68
C SER A 39 -31.32 -14.10 -2.74
N THR A 40 -31.01 -12.85 -3.02
CA THR A 40 -29.95 -12.44 -3.94
C THR A 40 -28.60 -12.45 -3.20
N SER A 41 -27.56 -12.93 -3.87
CA SER A 41 -26.17 -12.89 -3.39
C SER A 41 -25.40 -11.66 -3.89
N GLN A 42 -26.04 -10.80 -4.68
CA GLN A 42 -25.47 -9.62 -5.33
C GLN A 42 -26.46 -8.46 -5.31
N CYS A 43 -25.94 -7.23 -5.40
CA CYS A 43 -26.75 -6.02 -5.50
C CYS A 43 -27.57 -5.95 -6.80
N VAL A 44 -28.84 -5.53 -6.70
CA VAL A 44 -29.75 -5.40 -7.86
C VAL A 44 -30.25 -3.97 -7.97
N LYS A 45 -30.07 -3.33 -9.14
CA LYS A 45 -30.59 -1.99 -9.45
C LYS A 45 -31.81 -2.08 -10.37
N ARG A 46 -32.86 -1.32 -10.05
CA ARG A 46 -34.08 -1.15 -10.86
C ARG A 46 -34.52 0.31 -10.85
N GLN A 47 -35.17 0.75 -11.93
CA GLN A 47 -35.56 2.15 -12.12
C GLN A 47 -36.94 2.25 -12.75
N ARG A 48 -37.76 3.21 -12.30
CA ARG A 48 -39.08 3.49 -12.88
C ARG A 48 -39.58 4.88 -12.46
N ASP A 49 -40.44 5.47 -13.28
CA ASP A 49 -41.22 6.63 -12.89
C ASP A 49 -42.44 6.20 -12.05
N VAL A 50 -42.57 6.76 -10.85
CA VAL A 50 -43.67 6.47 -9.90
C VAL A 50 -44.06 7.78 -9.22
N ALA A 51 -45.35 8.07 -9.09
CA ALA A 51 -45.88 9.29 -8.47
C ALA A 51 -45.20 10.59 -8.97
N GLY A 52 -44.93 10.66 -10.29
CA GLY A 52 -44.30 11.81 -10.95
C GLY A 52 -42.79 11.98 -10.73
N ARG A 53 -42.11 10.99 -10.12
CA ARG A 53 -40.67 11.04 -9.79
C ARG A 53 -39.93 9.89 -10.45
N HIS A 54 -38.70 10.14 -10.90
CA HIS A 54 -37.84 9.08 -11.40
C HIS A 54 -37.17 8.34 -10.24
N ILE A 55 -37.61 7.12 -9.94
CA ILE A 55 -37.13 6.36 -8.78
C ILE A 55 -36.12 5.31 -9.22
N THR A 56 -34.95 5.33 -8.59
CA THR A 56 -33.96 4.26 -8.62
C THR A 56 -33.98 3.50 -7.30
N VAL A 57 -34.18 2.19 -7.33
CA VAL A 57 -34.09 1.32 -6.16
C VAL A 57 -32.92 0.37 -6.34
N VAL A 58 -32.02 0.33 -5.36
CA VAL A 58 -30.92 -0.64 -5.27
C VAL A 58 -31.15 -1.54 -4.07
N GLU A 59 -31.28 -2.84 -4.29
CA GLU A 59 -31.36 -3.85 -3.25
C GLU A 59 -29.96 -4.39 -2.94
N ALA A 60 -29.51 -4.28 -1.68
CA ALA A 60 -28.29 -4.94 -1.21
C ALA A 60 -28.57 -6.40 -0.78
N PRO A 61 -27.57 -7.30 -0.73
CA PRO A 61 -27.72 -8.65 -0.16
C PRO A 61 -28.10 -8.61 1.32
N GLY A 62 -28.86 -9.61 1.77
CA GLY A 62 -29.38 -9.65 3.15
C GLY A 62 -28.45 -10.39 4.09
N TRP A 63 -28.25 -9.86 5.30
CA TRP A 63 -27.52 -10.61 6.32
C TRP A 63 -28.35 -11.81 6.80
N LYS A 64 -27.66 -12.90 7.09
CA LYS A 64 -28.22 -14.15 7.62
C LYS A 64 -27.78 -14.30 9.07
N LYS A 65 -28.66 -14.76 9.96
CA LYS A 65 -28.28 -15.13 11.33
C LYS A 65 -27.15 -16.16 11.29
N THR A 66 -25.94 -15.77 11.67
CA THR A 66 -24.80 -16.69 11.80
C THR A 66 -24.50 -16.96 13.27
N LYS A 67 -23.99 -18.15 13.57
CA LYS A 67 -23.53 -18.46 14.93
C LYS A 67 -22.39 -17.50 15.29
N PRO A 68 -22.32 -16.98 16.53
CA PRO A 68 -21.22 -16.12 16.97
C PRO A 68 -19.87 -16.77 16.65
N GLY A 69 -19.00 -16.07 15.90
CA GLY A 69 -17.68 -16.54 15.48
C GLY A 69 -17.54 -17.07 14.04
N LEU A 70 -18.63 -17.15 13.26
CA LEU A 70 -18.63 -17.54 11.84
C LEU A 70 -18.89 -16.36 10.88
N HIS A 71 -18.79 -15.13 11.41
CA HIS A 71 -19.12 -13.90 10.69
C HIS A 71 -18.13 -13.64 9.55
N GLN A 72 -18.63 -13.24 8.38
CA GLN A 72 -17.82 -12.64 7.30
C GLN A 72 -18.27 -11.19 7.06
N PRO A 73 -17.98 -10.24 7.98
CA PRO A 73 -18.41 -8.85 7.86
C PRO A 73 -17.91 -8.20 6.56
N LYS A 74 -16.72 -8.60 6.11
CA LYS A 74 -16.05 -8.01 4.94
C LYS A 74 -16.77 -8.24 3.61
N LEU A 75 -17.44 -9.38 3.40
CA LEU A 75 -18.14 -9.64 2.13
C LEU A 75 -19.46 -8.86 2.07
N LEU A 76 -20.19 -8.80 3.17
CA LEU A 76 -21.41 -8.00 3.26
C LEU A 76 -21.10 -6.50 3.16
N GLN A 77 -20.02 -6.05 3.80
CA GLN A 77 -19.52 -4.69 3.68
C GLN A 77 -19.22 -4.33 2.22
N GLN A 78 -18.46 -5.16 1.51
CA GLN A 78 -18.13 -4.93 0.08
C GLN A 78 -19.38 -4.84 -0.79
N GLU A 79 -20.40 -5.63 -0.50
CA GLU A 79 -21.67 -5.57 -1.23
C GLU A 79 -22.46 -4.30 -0.88
N ILE A 80 -22.51 -3.86 0.37
CA ILE A 80 -23.18 -2.60 0.74
C ILE A 80 -22.44 -1.39 0.12
N GLU A 81 -21.11 -1.37 0.14
CA GLU A 81 -20.30 -0.36 -0.54
C GLU A 81 -20.55 -0.37 -2.06
N SER A 82 -20.64 -1.57 -2.66
CA SER A 82 -21.01 -1.75 -4.06
C SER A 82 -22.43 -1.24 -4.34
N ALA A 83 -23.39 -1.45 -3.43
CA ALA A 83 -24.75 -0.98 -3.56
C ALA A 83 -24.82 0.56 -3.55
N VAL A 84 -24.03 1.23 -2.70
CA VAL A 84 -23.93 2.69 -2.66
C VAL A 84 -23.36 3.24 -3.97
N SER A 85 -22.36 2.58 -4.57
CA SER A 85 -21.78 2.99 -5.87
C SER A 85 -22.81 2.99 -7.01
N LEU A 86 -23.79 2.08 -6.97
CA LEU A 86 -24.87 1.98 -7.96
C LEU A 86 -25.88 3.13 -7.87
N CYS A 87 -25.84 3.91 -6.78
CA CYS A 87 -26.67 5.07 -6.50
C CYS A 87 -25.97 6.41 -6.80
N SER A 88 -24.97 6.47 -7.70
CA SER A 88 -24.20 7.70 -8.01
C SER A 88 -25.07 8.96 -8.22
N PRO A 89 -24.73 10.12 -7.62
CA PRO A 89 -23.59 10.42 -6.73
C PRO A 89 -23.68 9.84 -5.31
N GLY A 90 -24.84 9.31 -4.92
CA GLY A 90 -25.13 8.70 -3.63
C GLY A 90 -26.65 8.49 -3.44
N PRO A 91 -27.09 7.57 -2.55
CA PRO A 91 -28.51 7.39 -2.29
C PRO A 91 -29.10 8.61 -1.57
N HIS A 92 -30.30 9.02 -1.97
CA HIS A 92 -31.09 10.03 -1.27
C HIS A 92 -31.68 9.46 0.04
N ALA A 93 -31.98 8.16 0.08
CA ALA A 93 -32.42 7.47 1.29
C ALA A 93 -31.87 6.06 1.38
N VAL A 94 -31.58 5.64 2.61
CA VAL A 94 -31.34 4.24 2.99
C VAL A 94 -32.58 3.75 3.72
N LEU A 95 -33.28 2.77 3.17
CA LEU A 95 -34.43 2.15 3.84
C LEU A 95 -33.97 0.89 4.55
N LEU A 96 -34.03 0.93 5.87
CA LEU A 96 -33.75 -0.20 6.72
C LEU A 96 -35.03 -1.02 6.94
N VAL A 97 -35.13 -2.13 6.21
CA VAL A 97 -36.33 -2.96 6.16
C VAL A 97 -36.38 -3.92 7.36
N VAL A 98 -37.47 -3.84 8.11
CA VAL A 98 -37.75 -4.64 9.32
C VAL A 98 -39.12 -5.30 9.16
N ASN A 99 -39.22 -6.59 9.44
CA ASN A 99 -40.46 -7.35 9.28
C ASN A 99 -41.22 -7.46 10.59
N LEU A 100 -42.44 -6.91 10.65
CA LEU A 100 -43.28 -6.87 11.86
C LEU A 100 -43.76 -8.26 12.34
N ASN A 101 -43.73 -9.27 11.48
CA ASN A 101 -44.05 -10.65 11.88
C ASN A 101 -42.91 -11.35 12.62
N LYS A 102 -41.77 -10.71 12.79
CA LYS A 102 -40.59 -11.26 13.46
C LYS A 102 -40.14 -10.36 14.59
N LYS A 103 -39.80 -10.99 15.71
CA LYS A 103 -39.21 -10.27 16.84
C LYS A 103 -37.85 -9.68 16.46
N CYS A 104 -37.62 -8.45 16.87
CA CYS A 104 -36.32 -7.79 16.72
C CYS A 104 -35.38 -8.29 17.84
N GLU A 105 -34.40 -9.14 17.52
CA GLU A 105 -33.46 -9.66 18.51
C GLU A 105 -32.23 -8.74 18.67
N ASN A 106 -31.59 -8.75 19.84
CA ASN A 106 -30.34 -8.01 20.10
C ASN A 106 -29.24 -8.27 19.05
N VAL A 107 -29.13 -9.52 18.60
CA VAL A 107 -28.15 -9.93 17.58
C VAL A 107 -28.43 -9.21 16.25
N ASP A 108 -29.71 -9.02 15.88
CA ASP A 108 -30.07 -8.33 14.66
C ASP A 108 -29.65 -6.85 14.72
N VAL A 109 -29.79 -6.19 15.88
CA VAL A 109 -29.45 -4.76 16.08
C VAL A 109 -27.94 -4.53 16.19
N SER A 110 -27.18 -5.40 16.87
CA SER A 110 -25.72 -5.29 16.93
C SER A 110 -25.08 -5.52 15.56
N GLU A 111 -25.51 -6.54 14.81
CA GLU A 111 -25.01 -6.77 13.45
C GLU A 111 -25.39 -5.61 12.51
N LEU A 112 -26.59 -5.06 12.66
CA LEU A 112 -27.04 -3.86 11.94
C LEU A 112 -26.14 -2.66 12.19
N GLN A 113 -25.86 -2.39 13.47
CA GLN A 113 -25.02 -1.29 13.89
C GLN A 113 -23.61 -1.45 13.31
N GLU A 114 -22.98 -2.60 13.50
CA GLU A 114 -21.64 -2.88 12.98
C GLU A 114 -21.59 -2.71 11.46
N ASN A 115 -22.57 -3.21 10.71
CA ASN A 115 -22.54 -3.15 9.24
C ASN A 115 -22.83 -1.75 8.67
N LEU A 116 -23.70 -0.96 9.30
CA LEU A 116 -24.05 0.39 8.82
C LEU A 116 -23.01 1.44 9.26
N GLU A 117 -22.48 1.34 10.49
CA GLU A 117 -21.48 2.28 10.99
C GLU A 117 -20.13 2.15 10.27
N LEU A 118 -19.86 1.01 9.63
CA LEU A 118 -18.70 0.82 8.74
C LEU A 118 -18.73 1.73 7.49
N LEU A 119 -19.90 2.20 7.04
CA LEU A 119 -19.98 3.13 5.91
C LEU A 119 -19.56 4.53 6.34
N THR A 120 -20.24 5.08 7.35
CA THR A 120 -19.87 6.24 8.19
C THR A 120 -20.95 6.40 9.28
N LEU A 121 -20.65 7.11 10.38
CA LEU A 121 -21.69 7.55 11.34
C LEU A 121 -22.77 8.46 10.70
N ARG A 122 -22.51 9.05 9.53
CA ARG A 122 -23.45 9.91 8.79
C ARG A 122 -24.54 9.12 8.07
N VAL A 123 -24.42 7.80 7.90
CA VAL A 123 -25.48 7.01 7.24
C VAL A 123 -26.82 7.15 7.97
N TRP A 124 -26.77 7.26 9.31
CA TRP A 124 -27.96 7.40 10.14
C TRP A 124 -28.75 8.67 9.85
N SER A 125 -28.15 9.76 9.36
CA SER A 125 -28.91 10.95 8.96
C SER A 125 -29.73 10.75 7.68
N HIS A 126 -29.46 9.70 6.92
CA HIS A 126 -30.12 9.37 5.65
C HIS A 126 -30.93 8.08 5.71
N THR A 127 -31.11 7.50 6.92
CA THR A 127 -31.82 6.23 7.12
C THR A 127 -33.25 6.42 7.65
N ILE A 128 -34.20 5.70 7.05
CA ILE A 128 -35.59 5.55 7.53
C ILE A 128 -35.84 4.07 7.84
N VAL A 129 -36.43 3.76 9.00
CA VAL A 129 -36.83 2.39 9.33
C VAL A 129 -38.14 2.06 8.60
N LEU A 130 -38.11 1.05 7.74
CA LEU A 130 -39.28 0.63 6.98
C LEU A 130 -39.84 -0.68 7.52
N PHE A 131 -41.04 -0.63 8.08
CA PHE A 131 -41.74 -1.79 8.62
C PHE A 131 -42.58 -2.48 7.55
N THR A 132 -42.30 -3.74 7.27
CA THR A 132 -43.09 -4.58 6.36
C THR A 132 -44.11 -5.42 7.12
N CYS A 133 -45.10 -5.95 6.41
CA CYS A 133 -46.25 -6.66 6.99
C CYS A 133 -47.12 -5.76 7.88
N GLY A 134 -47.38 -4.52 7.43
CA GLY A 134 -48.27 -3.59 8.14
C GLY A 134 -49.69 -4.13 8.38
N ASP A 135 -50.14 -5.09 7.55
CA ASP A 135 -51.41 -5.81 7.76
C ASP A 135 -51.47 -6.59 9.07
N CYS A 136 -50.31 -6.91 9.67
CA CYS A 136 -50.22 -7.65 10.92
C CYS A 136 -50.39 -6.78 12.18
N LEU A 137 -50.45 -5.46 12.04
CA LEU A 137 -50.72 -4.54 13.15
C LEU A 137 -52.21 -4.50 13.55
N GLY A 138 -53.12 -4.82 12.62
CA GLY A 138 -54.56 -4.62 12.83
C GLY A 138 -54.87 -3.16 13.16
N ASP A 139 -55.63 -2.93 14.24
CA ASP A 139 -55.95 -1.58 14.75
C ASP A 139 -54.85 -1.01 15.67
N THR A 140 -53.74 -1.72 15.86
CA THR A 140 -52.66 -1.29 16.76
C THR A 140 -51.77 -0.25 16.09
N PRO A 141 -51.58 0.95 16.67
CA PRO A 141 -50.63 1.93 16.15
C PRO A 141 -49.19 1.39 16.19
N ILE A 142 -48.39 1.71 15.17
CA ILE A 142 -46.99 1.28 15.07
C ILE A 142 -46.16 1.75 16.28
N GLU A 143 -46.47 2.91 16.85
CA GLU A 143 -45.82 3.46 18.04
C GLU A 143 -46.01 2.56 19.27
N GLN A 144 -47.18 1.95 19.40
CA GLN A 144 -47.47 1.00 20.47
C GLN A 144 -46.73 -0.31 20.25
N HIS A 145 -46.62 -0.77 19.00
CA HIS A 145 -45.84 -1.95 18.64
C HIS A 145 -44.34 -1.76 18.94
N ILE A 146 -43.74 -0.64 18.52
CA ILE A 146 -42.33 -0.29 18.79
C ILE A 146 -42.05 -0.29 20.31
N LYS A 147 -42.97 0.28 21.10
CA LYS A 147 -42.85 0.27 22.57
C LYS A 147 -42.92 -1.14 23.17
N SER A 148 -43.73 -2.02 22.58
CA SER A 148 -43.97 -3.37 23.11
C SER A 148 -42.90 -4.41 22.72
N GLU A 149 -42.21 -4.23 21.60
CA GLU A 149 -41.23 -5.20 21.06
C GLU A 149 -39.93 -5.28 21.87
N GLY A 150 -39.46 -4.16 22.44
CA GLY A 150 -38.23 -4.14 23.26
C GLY A 150 -37.43 -2.84 23.16
N LYS A 151 -36.33 -2.76 23.92
CA LYS A 151 -35.43 -1.59 23.93
C LYS A 151 -34.60 -1.50 22.66
N GLU A 152 -34.38 -2.63 22.01
CA GLU A 152 -33.56 -2.82 20.84
C GLU A 152 -34.18 -2.13 19.62
N LEU A 153 -35.46 -2.38 19.37
CA LEU A 153 -36.20 -1.72 18.28
C LEU A 153 -36.40 -0.22 18.57
N GLN A 154 -36.66 0.14 19.83
CA GLN A 154 -36.76 1.54 20.24
C GLN A 154 -35.46 2.30 19.96
N TRP A 155 -34.32 1.74 20.38
CA TRP A 155 -33.00 2.30 20.12
C TRP A 155 -32.75 2.48 18.62
N LEU A 156 -33.13 1.50 17.79
CA LEU A 156 -32.94 1.57 16.33
C LEU A 156 -33.74 2.73 15.71
N VAL A 157 -34.99 2.90 16.12
CA VAL A 157 -35.86 3.98 15.66
C VAL A 157 -35.36 5.34 16.14
N GLU A 158 -34.93 5.44 17.39
CA GLU A 158 -34.34 6.66 17.96
C GLU A 158 -33.05 7.05 17.22
N LYS A 159 -32.19 6.07 16.90
CA LYS A 159 -30.97 6.30 16.12
C LYS A 159 -31.23 6.83 14.71
N CYS A 160 -32.35 6.42 14.11
CA CYS A 160 -32.80 6.95 12.82
C CYS A 160 -33.57 8.27 12.97
N GLY A 161 -33.47 8.97 14.11
CA GLY A 161 -34.13 10.26 14.34
C GLY A 161 -35.65 10.16 14.43
N ASN A 162 -36.17 9.01 14.91
CA ASN A 162 -37.60 8.69 14.95
C ASN A 162 -38.28 8.67 13.56
N ARG A 163 -37.51 8.42 12.50
CA ARG A 163 -38.04 8.31 11.14
C ARG A 163 -38.38 6.85 10.83
N TYR A 164 -39.67 6.59 10.63
CA TYR A 164 -40.15 5.30 10.19
C TYR A 164 -41.37 5.40 9.26
N HIS A 165 -41.61 4.33 8.52
CA HIS A 165 -42.76 4.18 7.64
C HIS A 165 -43.24 2.72 7.66
N VAL A 166 -44.54 2.50 7.53
CA VAL A 166 -45.17 1.17 7.54
C VAL A 166 -45.69 0.89 6.14
N LEU A 167 -45.32 -0.27 5.59
CA LEU A 167 -45.63 -0.62 4.21
C LEU A 167 -46.30 -2.00 4.13
N ASN A 168 -47.41 -2.07 3.41
CA ASN A 168 -48.15 -3.31 3.19
C ASN A 168 -47.84 -3.89 1.81
N ASN A 169 -46.83 -4.75 1.76
CA ASN A 169 -46.38 -5.46 0.56
C ASN A 169 -47.44 -6.37 -0.11
N LYS A 170 -48.63 -6.55 0.46
CA LYS A 170 -49.74 -7.30 -0.18
C LYS A 170 -50.71 -6.41 -0.94
N ASN A 171 -50.70 -5.10 -0.69
CA ASN A 171 -51.65 -4.16 -1.29
C ASN A 171 -50.95 -3.24 -2.30
N TRP A 172 -50.62 -3.77 -3.47
CA TRP A 172 -49.83 -3.03 -4.48
C TRP A 172 -50.61 -1.90 -5.16
N SER A 173 -51.93 -1.94 -5.08
CA SER A 173 -52.83 -0.96 -5.71
C SER A 173 -52.97 0.34 -4.92
N ASP A 174 -52.47 0.38 -3.70
CA ASP A 174 -52.54 1.58 -2.88
C ASP A 174 -51.27 2.42 -3.09
N ASP A 175 -51.35 3.38 -4.01
CA ASP A 175 -50.26 4.30 -4.32
C ASP A 175 -50.01 5.33 -3.19
N THR A 176 -50.91 5.43 -2.19
CA THR A 176 -50.80 6.45 -1.12
C THR A 176 -49.64 6.15 -0.17
N GLN A 177 -49.47 4.90 0.27
CA GLN A 177 -48.33 4.46 1.10
C GLN A 177 -46.97 4.77 0.44
N VAL A 178 -46.86 4.57 -0.88
CA VAL A 178 -45.61 4.89 -1.60
C VAL A 178 -45.43 6.40 -1.69
N THR A 179 -46.48 7.15 -1.97
CA THR A 179 -46.42 8.63 -2.05
C THR A 179 -45.98 9.23 -0.71
N GLU A 180 -46.57 8.81 0.41
CA GLU A 180 -46.20 9.25 1.76
C GLU A 180 -44.76 8.87 2.13
N LEU A 181 -44.27 7.70 1.68
CA LEU A 181 -42.88 7.31 1.88
C LEU A 181 -41.92 8.26 1.12
N LEU A 182 -42.25 8.63 -0.11
CA LEU A 182 -41.42 9.53 -0.92
C LEU A 182 -41.41 10.94 -0.36
N GLU A 183 -42.54 11.44 0.15
CA GLU A 183 -42.63 12.73 0.84
C GLU A 183 -41.75 12.75 2.10
N LYS A 184 -41.78 11.69 2.92
CA LYS A 184 -40.88 11.55 4.09
C LYS A 184 -39.40 11.55 3.68
N ILE A 185 -39.05 10.96 2.54
CA ILE A 185 -37.69 11.00 2.00
C ILE A 185 -37.30 12.42 1.59
N GLU A 186 -38.21 13.16 0.94
CA GLU A 186 -37.99 14.55 0.55
C GLU A 186 -37.82 15.48 1.77
N GLU A 187 -38.63 15.31 2.81
CA GLU A 187 -38.50 16.03 4.09
C GLU A 187 -37.14 15.76 4.75
N MET A 188 -36.73 14.49 4.80
CA MET A 188 -35.42 14.09 5.32
C MET A 188 -34.28 14.73 4.50
N MET A 189 -34.40 14.73 3.18
CA MET A 189 -33.41 15.34 2.28
C MET A 189 -33.33 16.85 2.47
N ALA A 190 -34.47 17.53 2.65
CA ALA A 190 -34.51 18.96 2.95
C ALA A 190 -33.80 19.27 4.28
N ALA A 191 -34.04 18.47 5.32
CA ALA A 191 -33.32 18.59 6.60
C ALA A 191 -31.80 18.37 6.45
N ASN A 192 -31.39 17.51 5.51
CA ASN A 192 -29.99 17.25 5.15
C ASN A 192 -29.43 18.23 4.09
N ARG A 193 -30.04 19.42 3.94
CA ARG A 193 -29.62 20.48 3.00
C ARG A 193 -29.63 20.06 1.52
N GLY A 194 -30.42 19.05 1.17
CA GLY A 194 -30.51 18.50 -0.18
C GLY A 194 -29.32 17.61 -0.59
N CYS A 195 -28.39 17.31 0.33
CA CYS A 195 -27.23 16.48 0.02
C CYS A 195 -27.57 14.98 0.10
N PRO A 196 -27.37 14.19 -0.97
CA PRO A 196 -27.47 12.74 -0.89
C PRO A 196 -26.38 12.16 0.03
N PHE A 197 -26.54 10.92 0.45
CA PHE A 197 -25.53 10.23 1.24
C PHE A 197 -24.26 10.01 0.41
N GLU A 198 -23.18 10.67 0.79
CA GLU A 198 -21.86 10.53 0.17
C GLU A 198 -20.99 9.56 0.97
N LEU A 199 -20.51 8.51 0.30
CA LEU A 199 -19.47 7.63 0.83
C LEU A 199 -18.10 8.29 0.58
N ASP A 200 -17.09 8.00 1.42
CA ASP A 200 -15.73 8.52 1.22
C ASP A 200 -15.23 8.17 -0.20
N ARG A 201 -14.77 9.19 -0.93
CA ARG A 201 -14.32 9.10 -2.32
C ARG A 201 -13.21 8.07 -2.52
N LYS A 202 -12.40 7.82 -1.50
CA LYS A 202 -11.35 6.78 -1.52
C LYS A 202 -11.93 5.36 -1.52
N ILE A 203 -13.00 5.10 -0.76
CA ILE A 203 -13.66 3.79 -0.68
C ILE A 203 -14.38 3.49 -1.99
N LEU A 204 -15.06 4.49 -2.58
CA LEU A 204 -15.71 4.35 -3.89
C LEU A 204 -14.71 4.00 -5.01
N GLN A 205 -13.55 4.65 -5.05
CA GLN A 205 -12.50 4.34 -6.04
C GLN A 205 -11.96 2.91 -5.87
N GLU A 206 -11.69 2.46 -4.64
CA GLU A 206 -11.24 1.09 -4.39
C GLU A 206 -12.27 0.03 -4.80
N VAL A 207 -13.56 0.29 -4.58
CA VAL A 207 -14.65 -0.63 -4.93
C VAL A 207 -14.83 -0.69 -6.45
N GLU A 208 -14.78 0.45 -7.14
CA GLU A 208 -14.83 0.50 -8.61
C GLU A 208 -13.63 -0.22 -9.26
N GLU A 209 -12.42 -0.07 -8.71
CA GLU A 209 -11.21 -0.75 -9.18
C GLU A 209 -11.27 -2.27 -8.92
N LYS A 210 -11.73 -2.69 -7.74
CA LYS A 210 -11.96 -4.11 -7.42
C LYS A 210 -13.03 -4.72 -8.32
N LYS A 211 -14.10 -3.98 -8.64
CA LYS A 211 -15.16 -4.43 -9.56
C LYS A 211 -14.66 -4.58 -10.99
N LYS A 212 -13.90 -3.60 -11.51
CA LYS A 212 -13.21 -3.73 -12.82
C LYS A 212 -12.31 -4.96 -12.85
N GLY A 213 -11.56 -5.21 -11.78
CA GLY A 213 -10.72 -6.40 -11.65
C GLY A 213 -11.49 -7.73 -11.51
N TYR A 214 -12.70 -7.71 -10.95
CA TYR A 214 -13.58 -8.89 -10.86
C TYR A 214 -14.28 -9.18 -12.19
N ASP A 215 -14.85 -8.17 -12.85
CA ASP A 215 -15.50 -8.29 -14.15
C ASP A 215 -14.50 -8.73 -15.22
N GLN A 216 -13.27 -8.22 -15.16
CA GLN A 216 -12.18 -8.65 -16.04
C GLN A 216 -11.77 -10.10 -15.76
N ARG A 217 -11.72 -10.54 -14.49
CA ARG A 217 -11.47 -11.95 -14.14
C ARG A 217 -12.61 -12.87 -14.56
N LYS A 218 -13.87 -12.45 -14.43
CA LYS A 218 -15.05 -13.20 -14.88
C LYS A 218 -15.09 -13.31 -16.41
N PHE A 219 -14.77 -12.24 -17.11
CA PHE A 219 -14.61 -12.22 -18.57
C PHE A 219 -13.47 -13.14 -19.03
N LEU A 220 -12.31 -13.09 -18.36
CA LEU A 220 -11.17 -13.98 -18.64
C LEU A 220 -11.52 -15.46 -18.35
N ARG A 221 -12.24 -15.75 -17.26
CA ARG A 221 -12.67 -17.11 -16.91
C ARG A 221 -13.66 -17.68 -17.92
N SER A 222 -14.60 -16.85 -18.41
CA SER A 222 -15.54 -17.23 -19.48
C SER A 222 -14.88 -17.38 -20.85
N LYS A 223 -13.77 -16.68 -21.09
CA LYS A 223 -12.95 -16.89 -22.28
C LYS A 223 -12.21 -18.24 -22.21
N MET A 224 -11.61 -18.55 -21.06
CA MET A 224 -10.91 -19.81 -20.83
C MET A 224 -11.83 -21.05 -20.84
N GLY A 225 -13.06 -20.96 -20.36
CA GLY A 225 -13.97 -22.12 -20.30
C GLY A 225 -14.45 -22.62 -21.66
N ALA A 226 -14.84 -21.70 -22.56
CA ALA A 226 -15.17 -22.06 -23.93
C ALA A 226 -13.96 -22.56 -24.73
N GLU A 227 -12.78 -21.95 -24.54
CA GLU A 227 -11.53 -22.38 -25.17
C GLU A 227 -11.11 -23.78 -24.67
N PHE A 228 -11.27 -24.07 -23.37
CA PHE A 228 -11.02 -25.39 -22.78
C PHE A 228 -11.90 -26.49 -23.41
N VAL A 229 -13.18 -26.22 -23.62
CA VAL A 229 -14.12 -27.18 -24.23
C VAL A 229 -13.73 -27.51 -25.67
N ASP A 230 -13.19 -26.53 -26.40
CA ASP A 230 -12.73 -26.70 -27.77
C ASP A 230 -11.38 -27.41 -27.85
N GLU A 231 -10.44 -27.05 -26.97
CA GLU A 231 -9.10 -27.63 -26.89
C GLU A 231 -9.14 -29.12 -26.49
N TYR A 232 -9.91 -29.45 -25.46
CA TYR A 232 -10.00 -30.82 -24.93
C TYR A 232 -11.14 -31.65 -25.53
N ARG A 233 -11.77 -31.19 -26.61
CA ARG A 233 -12.92 -31.81 -27.27
C ARG A 233 -12.80 -33.32 -27.42
N ASN A 234 -11.66 -33.80 -27.95
CA ASN A 234 -11.43 -35.23 -28.18
C ASN A 234 -11.30 -36.02 -26.87
N MET A 235 -10.59 -35.49 -25.86
CA MET A 235 -10.44 -36.14 -24.56
C MET A 235 -11.77 -36.19 -23.80
N LEU A 236 -12.57 -35.13 -23.89
CA LEU A 236 -13.91 -35.08 -23.30
C LEU A 236 -14.87 -36.05 -24.00
N ILE A 237 -14.81 -36.18 -25.32
CA ILE A 237 -15.59 -37.20 -26.07
C ILE A 237 -15.22 -38.63 -25.60
N GLN A 238 -13.97 -38.88 -25.27
CA GLN A 238 -13.49 -40.21 -24.88
C GLN A 238 -13.75 -40.53 -23.40
N ARG A 239 -13.59 -39.55 -22.49
CA ARG A 239 -13.54 -39.76 -21.04
C ARG A 239 -14.84 -39.44 -20.31
N VAL A 240 -15.76 -38.70 -20.93
CA VAL A 240 -17.07 -38.41 -20.33
C VAL A 240 -17.99 -39.62 -20.51
N SER A 241 -18.30 -40.30 -19.42
CA SER A 241 -19.14 -41.49 -19.40
C SER A 241 -20.63 -41.18 -19.18
N SER A 242 -20.94 -40.12 -18.44
CA SER A 242 -22.31 -39.71 -18.07
C SER A 242 -22.82 -38.54 -18.91
N VAL A 243 -23.11 -38.80 -20.19
CA VAL A 243 -23.49 -37.73 -21.15
C VAL A 243 -24.93 -37.27 -20.98
N MET A 244 -25.87 -38.19 -20.69
CA MET A 244 -27.28 -37.84 -20.54
C MET A 244 -27.53 -36.90 -19.36
N GLY A 245 -26.82 -37.09 -18.23
CA GLY A 245 -26.93 -36.17 -17.10
C GLY A 245 -26.49 -34.74 -17.44
N ILE A 246 -25.53 -34.58 -18.36
CA ILE A 246 -25.11 -33.27 -18.86
C ILE A 246 -26.15 -32.70 -19.83
N ALA A 247 -26.66 -33.53 -20.74
CA ALA A 247 -27.70 -33.14 -21.70
C ALA A 247 -28.99 -32.71 -20.99
N ASP A 248 -29.39 -33.38 -19.91
CA ASP A 248 -30.56 -33.02 -19.09
C ASP A 248 -30.41 -31.63 -18.47
N HIS A 249 -29.22 -31.32 -17.92
CA HIS A 249 -28.93 -30.00 -17.35
C HIS A 249 -28.97 -28.90 -18.43
N LEU A 250 -28.37 -29.15 -19.59
CA LEU A 250 -28.40 -28.20 -20.72
C LEU A 250 -29.81 -27.99 -21.27
N GLN A 251 -30.63 -29.04 -21.32
CA GLN A 251 -32.03 -28.94 -21.75
C GLN A 251 -32.88 -28.18 -20.73
N SER A 252 -32.68 -28.40 -19.42
CA SER A 252 -33.38 -27.67 -18.35
C SER A 252 -33.14 -26.16 -18.41
N LYS A 253 -31.92 -25.77 -18.83
CA LYS A 253 -31.52 -24.37 -19.06
C LYS A 253 -31.87 -23.86 -20.46
N LYS A 254 -32.60 -24.64 -21.26
CA LYS A 254 -33.00 -24.32 -22.64
C LYS A 254 -31.83 -24.02 -23.59
N MET A 255 -30.63 -24.54 -23.28
CA MET A 255 -29.44 -24.37 -24.12
C MET A 255 -29.39 -25.35 -25.28
N ILE A 256 -30.13 -26.47 -25.20
CA ILE A 256 -30.35 -27.40 -26.31
C ILE A 256 -31.85 -27.67 -26.51
N PRO A 257 -32.34 -27.76 -27.76
CA PRO A 257 -33.72 -28.13 -28.06
C PRO A 257 -34.05 -29.58 -27.66
N ALA A 258 -35.33 -29.86 -27.39
CA ALA A 258 -35.79 -31.20 -27.00
C ALA A 258 -35.54 -32.27 -28.08
N GLU A 259 -35.59 -31.89 -29.35
CA GLU A 259 -35.26 -32.77 -30.48
C GLU A 259 -33.79 -33.20 -30.47
N ILE A 260 -32.89 -32.27 -30.13
CA ILE A 260 -31.45 -32.54 -30.03
C ILE A 260 -31.14 -33.42 -28.83
N HIS A 261 -31.81 -33.20 -27.70
CA HIS A 261 -31.72 -34.06 -26.52
C HIS A 261 -32.17 -35.50 -26.82
N ALA A 262 -33.31 -35.66 -27.50
CA ALA A 262 -33.78 -36.98 -27.95
C ALA A 262 -32.77 -37.65 -28.90
N ASN A 263 -32.16 -36.89 -29.82
CA ASN A 263 -31.12 -37.40 -30.71
C ASN A 263 -29.86 -37.84 -29.94
N ILE A 264 -29.45 -37.14 -28.89
CA ILE A 264 -28.36 -37.57 -28.00
C ILE A 264 -28.74 -38.90 -27.34
N GLN A 265 -29.98 -39.07 -26.88
CA GLN A 265 -30.44 -40.32 -26.23
C GLN A 265 -30.38 -41.54 -27.16
N THR A 266 -30.57 -41.36 -28.48
CA THR A 266 -30.48 -42.44 -29.47
C THR A 266 -29.05 -42.94 -29.75
N GLY A 267 -28.03 -42.24 -29.25
CA GLY A 267 -26.62 -42.65 -29.40
C GLY A 267 -26.33 -44.01 -28.75
N LYS A 268 -25.66 -44.91 -29.48
CA LYS A 268 -25.39 -46.29 -29.06
C LYS A 268 -24.32 -46.41 -27.97
N THR A 269 -23.42 -45.43 -27.87
CA THR A 269 -22.33 -45.38 -26.90
C THR A 269 -22.21 -43.97 -26.31
N SER A 270 -21.67 -43.82 -25.10
CA SER A 270 -21.43 -42.50 -24.50
C SER A 270 -20.62 -41.58 -25.42
N GLN A 271 -19.68 -42.13 -26.21
CA GLN A 271 -18.90 -41.34 -27.17
C GLN A 271 -19.74 -40.80 -28.33
N ASP A 272 -20.69 -41.60 -28.82
CA ASP A 272 -21.61 -41.17 -29.88
C ASP A 272 -22.59 -40.13 -29.36
N GLN A 273 -23.11 -40.32 -28.14
CA GLN A 273 -23.93 -39.34 -27.45
C GLN A 273 -23.16 -38.01 -27.29
N MET A 274 -21.88 -38.10 -26.90
CA MET A 274 -21.03 -36.93 -26.70
C MET A 274 -20.72 -36.19 -28.01
N ARG A 275 -20.50 -36.92 -29.12
CA ARG A 275 -20.31 -36.33 -30.45
C ARG A 275 -21.55 -35.57 -30.93
N ILE A 276 -22.74 -36.12 -30.68
CA ILE A 276 -24.01 -35.44 -31.01
C ILE A 276 -24.18 -34.20 -30.14
N LEU A 277 -23.88 -34.30 -28.84
CA LEU A 277 -23.90 -33.16 -27.92
C LEU A 277 -22.94 -32.05 -28.36
N TYR A 278 -21.71 -32.37 -28.77
CA TYR A 278 -20.76 -31.37 -29.26
C TYR A 278 -21.24 -30.62 -30.50
N ARG A 279 -21.96 -31.27 -31.43
CA ARG A 279 -22.59 -30.56 -32.57
C ARG A 279 -23.63 -29.54 -32.12
N ALA A 280 -24.35 -29.84 -31.03
CA ALA A 280 -25.28 -28.91 -30.41
C ALA A 280 -24.55 -27.75 -29.73
N LEU A 281 -23.46 -28.02 -29.02
CA LEU A 281 -22.61 -26.99 -28.39
C LEU A 281 -21.97 -26.05 -29.41
N ASP A 282 -21.51 -26.59 -30.55
CA ASP A 282 -20.97 -25.80 -31.66
C ASP A 282 -22.04 -24.87 -32.26
N SER A 283 -23.28 -25.35 -32.38
CA SER A 283 -24.42 -24.57 -32.87
C SER A 283 -24.91 -23.53 -31.85
N GLY A 284 -24.82 -23.82 -30.55
CA GLY A 284 -25.18 -22.93 -29.44
C GLY A 284 -24.12 -21.88 -29.10
N GLY A 285 -22.96 -21.91 -29.74
CA GLY A 285 -21.89 -20.93 -29.59
C GLY A 285 -21.24 -20.91 -28.20
N ARG A 286 -20.54 -19.80 -27.90
CA ARG A 286 -19.72 -19.66 -26.68
C ARG A 286 -20.51 -19.88 -25.38
N ALA A 287 -21.76 -19.42 -25.32
CA ALA A 287 -22.59 -19.52 -24.14
C ALA A 287 -22.93 -20.99 -23.78
N ALA A 288 -23.22 -21.81 -24.78
CA ALA A 288 -23.49 -23.23 -24.58
C ALA A 288 -22.24 -24.00 -24.12
N LYS A 289 -21.07 -23.65 -24.68
CA LYS A 289 -19.78 -24.25 -24.30
C LYS A 289 -19.37 -23.90 -22.86
N GLU A 290 -19.60 -22.67 -22.43
CA GLU A 290 -19.31 -22.24 -21.05
C GLU A 290 -20.19 -22.98 -20.03
N GLU A 291 -21.49 -23.06 -20.30
CA GLU A 291 -22.42 -23.78 -19.41
C GLU A 291 -22.07 -25.27 -19.34
N PHE A 292 -21.69 -25.86 -20.48
CA PHE A 292 -21.19 -27.23 -20.52
C PHE A 292 -19.92 -27.42 -19.67
N TYR A 293 -18.97 -26.49 -19.71
CA TYR A 293 -17.77 -26.52 -18.86
C TYR A 293 -18.07 -26.41 -17.35
N GLU A 294 -19.02 -25.55 -16.95
CA GLU A 294 -19.44 -25.45 -15.54
C GLU A 294 -20.15 -26.72 -15.05
N ILE A 295 -20.94 -27.36 -15.91
CA ILE A 295 -21.53 -28.67 -15.63
C ILE A 295 -20.43 -29.73 -15.49
N LEU A 296 -19.40 -29.71 -16.36
CA LEU A 296 -18.25 -30.62 -16.24
C LEU A 296 -17.50 -30.43 -14.91
N LYS A 297 -17.27 -29.21 -14.45
CA LYS A 297 -16.64 -28.95 -13.14
C LYS A 297 -17.45 -29.51 -11.99
N THR A 298 -18.78 -29.43 -12.10
CA THR A 298 -19.68 -29.86 -11.03
C THR A 298 -19.79 -31.38 -11.00
N MET A 299 -19.98 -31.99 -12.17
CA MET A 299 -20.23 -33.43 -12.28
C MET A 299 -18.95 -34.26 -12.33
N MET A 300 -17.86 -33.70 -12.84
CA MET A 300 -16.57 -34.37 -13.04
C MET A 300 -15.38 -33.46 -12.67
N PRO A 301 -15.32 -32.94 -11.43
CA PRO A 301 -14.29 -31.99 -10.99
C PRO A 301 -12.87 -32.53 -11.14
N SER A 302 -12.67 -33.83 -10.91
CA SER A 302 -11.36 -34.48 -11.05
C SER A 302 -10.88 -34.53 -12.49
N LEU A 303 -11.79 -34.78 -13.45
CA LEU A 303 -11.46 -34.80 -14.88
C LEU A 303 -11.11 -33.39 -15.37
N VAL A 304 -11.88 -32.38 -14.95
CA VAL A 304 -11.61 -30.99 -15.32
C VAL A 304 -10.28 -30.53 -14.71
N SER A 305 -10.03 -30.82 -13.44
CA SER A 305 -8.75 -30.49 -12.78
C SER A 305 -7.55 -31.19 -13.41
N GLU A 306 -7.73 -32.41 -13.94
CA GLU A 306 -6.69 -33.12 -14.69
C GLU A 306 -6.39 -32.48 -16.04
N LEU A 307 -7.42 -32.05 -16.77
CA LEU A 307 -7.28 -31.46 -18.11
C LEU A 307 -6.82 -29.99 -18.04
N GLU A 308 -7.28 -29.22 -17.06
CA GLU A 308 -6.84 -27.83 -16.82
C GLU A 308 -5.39 -27.73 -16.37
N ALA A 309 -4.87 -28.80 -15.75
CA ALA A 309 -3.46 -28.91 -15.40
C ALA A 309 -2.55 -29.08 -16.65
N GLY A 310 -3.12 -29.08 -17.86
CA GLY A 310 -2.41 -29.35 -19.11
C GLY A 310 -2.04 -30.82 -19.24
N PRO A 311 -1.39 -31.23 -20.34
CA PRO A 311 -0.95 -32.61 -20.53
C PRO A 311 0.03 -33.00 -19.41
N ARG A 312 -0.51 -33.65 -18.37
CA ARG A 312 0.26 -34.59 -17.56
C ARG A 312 0.68 -35.68 -18.51
N THR A 313 1.95 -35.72 -18.89
CA THR A 313 2.52 -36.92 -19.49
C THR A 313 2.21 -38.07 -18.52
N SER A 314 1.43 -39.01 -19.07
CA SER A 314 1.19 -40.37 -18.63
C SER A 314 2.18 -40.86 -17.58
N ASN A 315 1.73 -41.39 -16.42
CA ASN A 315 2.52 -42.23 -15.52
C ASN A 315 4.02 -42.18 -15.81
N GLU A 316 4.65 -41.04 -15.53
CA GLU A 316 6.08 -40.97 -15.57
C GLU A 316 6.50 -41.69 -14.29
N VAL A 317 6.96 -42.92 -14.48
CA VAL A 317 8.26 -43.30 -13.91
C VAL A 317 9.05 -41.99 -13.84
N LYS A 318 9.19 -41.40 -12.63
CA LYS A 318 10.07 -40.25 -12.40
C LYS A 318 11.25 -40.45 -13.31
N THR A 319 11.56 -39.49 -14.18
CA THR A 319 12.73 -39.67 -15.05
C THR A 319 13.90 -40.06 -14.12
N LYS A 320 14.76 -41.01 -14.50
CA LYS A 320 15.83 -41.49 -13.59
C LYS A 320 16.60 -40.32 -12.94
N SER A 321 16.70 -39.21 -13.67
CA SER A 321 17.23 -37.91 -13.26
C SER A 321 16.42 -37.22 -12.15
N GLU A 322 15.09 -37.18 -12.21
CA GLU A 322 14.23 -36.60 -11.17
C GLU A 322 14.20 -37.41 -9.88
N GLU A 323 14.12 -38.73 -10.01
CA GLU A 323 14.24 -39.62 -8.85
C GLU A 323 15.62 -39.45 -8.19
N HIS A 324 16.67 -39.27 -8.99
CA HIS A 324 18.01 -38.96 -8.50
C HIS A 324 18.08 -37.62 -7.76
N LEU A 325 17.43 -36.56 -8.27
CA LEU A 325 17.39 -35.25 -7.63
C LEU A 325 16.63 -35.28 -6.30
N GLU A 326 15.47 -35.94 -6.25
CA GLU A 326 14.70 -36.06 -5.01
C GLU A 326 15.45 -36.90 -3.96
N ASN A 327 16.08 -38.00 -4.39
CA ASN A 327 16.95 -38.80 -3.51
C ASN A 327 18.14 -37.99 -3.00
N LYS A 328 18.66 -37.06 -3.81
CA LYS A 328 19.75 -36.17 -3.42
C LYS A 328 19.29 -35.12 -2.40
N ILE A 329 18.13 -34.49 -2.62
CA ILE A 329 17.53 -33.54 -1.66
C ILE A 329 17.25 -34.24 -0.32
N LYS A 330 16.71 -35.46 -0.38
CA LYS A 330 16.47 -36.30 0.80
C LYS A 330 17.76 -36.61 1.56
N TYR A 331 18.86 -36.88 0.85
CA TYR A 331 20.17 -37.05 1.47
C TYR A 331 20.64 -35.77 2.17
N ASP A 332 20.50 -34.62 1.53
CA ASP A 332 20.96 -33.34 2.09
C ASP A 332 20.11 -32.93 3.32
N LEU A 333 18.80 -33.21 3.32
CA LEU A 333 17.95 -33.05 4.51
C LEU A 333 18.36 -33.96 5.66
N ARG A 334 18.64 -35.24 5.37
CA ARG A 334 19.14 -36.19 6.36
C ARG A 334 20.48 -35.75 6.94
N TRP A 335 21.37 -35.26 6.09
CA TRP A 335 22.63 -34.68 6.52
C TRP A 335 22.38 -33.53 7.51
N ALA A 336 21.54 -32.56 7.18
CA ALA A 336 21.26 -31.43 8.08
C ALA A 336 20.67 -31.88 9.43
N LEU A 337 19.70 -32.81 9.43
CA LEU A 337 19.08 -33.32 10.66
C LEU A 337 20.04 -34.14 11.54
N ASN A 338 20.99 -34.86 10.93
CA ASN A 338 22.00 -35.63 11.66
C ASN A 338 23.07 -34.78 12.34
N HIS A 339 23.19 -33.50 11.96
CA HIS A 339 24.11 -32.56 12.62
C HIS A 339 23.49 -31.88 13.85
N LEU A 340 22.23 -32.18 14.17
CA LEU A 340 21.59 -31.74 15.40
C LEU A 340 21.85 -32.75 16.52
N ASP A 341 22.16 -32.25 17.71
CA ASP A 341 22.18 -33.08 18.91
C ASP A 341 20.75 -33.48 19.35
N GLU A 342 20.63 -34.34 20.35
CA GLU A 342 19.32 -34.84 20.80
C GLU A 342 18.40 -33.73 21.34
N ALA A 343 18.96 -32.69 21.96
CA ALA A 343 18.21 -31.58 22.51
C ALA A 343 17.69 -30.66 21.39
N ASP A 344 18.51 -30.36 20.40
CA ASP A 344 18.17 -29.51 19.27
C ASP A 344 17.29 -30.22 18.26
N LEU A 345 17.44 -31.54 18.08
CA LEU A 345 16.49 -32.36 17.31
C LEU A 345 15.12 -32.37 17.98
N LYS A 346 15.06 -32.42 19.32
CA LYS A 346 13.80 -32.30 20.06
C LYS A 346 13.17 -30.91 19.88
N LYS A 347 13.96 -29.84 19.93
CA LYS A 347 13.50 -28.48 19.60
C LYS A 347 12.99 -28.41 18.15
N PHE A 348 13.68 -29.03 17.21
CA PHE A 348 13.27 -29.10 15.81
C PHE A 348 11.91 -29.77 15.66
N LYS A 349 11.72 -30.95 16.25
CA LYS A 349 10.45 -31.70 16.21
C LYS A 349 9.29 -30.95 16.86
N ASN A 350 9.55 -30.23 17.96
CA ASN A 350 8.53 -29.42 18.62
C ASN A 350 8.11 -28.24 17.75
N ASN A 351 9.07 -27.48 17.20
CA ASN A 351 8.77 -26.38 16.28
C ASN A 351 8.05 -26.89 15.02
N LEU A 352 8.41 -28.06 14.49
CA LEU A 352 7.72 -28.69 13.37
C LEU A 352 6.26 -29.01 13.70
N CYS A 353 5.99 -29.59 14.88
CA CYS A 353 4.63 -29.86 15.35
C CYS A 353 3.84 -28.56 15.55
N ASP A 354 4.41 -27.62 16.30
CA ASP A 354 3.68 -26.45 16.80
C ASP A 354 3.40 -25.43 15.69
N CYS A 355 4.30 -25.32 14.72
CA CYS A 355 4.23 -24.28 13.70
C CYS A 355 3.85 -24.80 12.31
N TRP A 356 3.95 -26.10 11.99
CA TRP A 356 3.88 -26.56 10.59
C TRP A 356 3.01 -27.79 10.34
N LEU A 357 2.56 -28.50 11.37
CA LEU A 357 1.79 -29.74 11.22
C LEU A 357 0.45 -29.70 11.94
N GLU A 358 -0.57 -30.30 11.32
CA GLU A 358 -1.87 -30.48 11.95
C GLU A 358 -1.78 -31.34 13.22
N PRO A 359 -2.62 -31.09 14.25
CA PRO A 359 -2.58 -31.82 15.52
C PRO A 359 -2.63 -33.35 15.39
N ARG A 360 -3.23 -33.87 14.32
CA ARG A 360 -3.34 -35.31 14.03
C ARG A 360 -1.99 -35.96 13.68
N LEU A 361 -1.03 -35.19 13.17
CA LEU A 361 0.30 -35.68 12.77
C LEU A 361 1.35 -35.54 13.88
N HIS A 362 1.03 -34.83 14.97
CA HIS A 362 1.95 -34.59 16.10
C HIS A 362 2.41 -35.90 16.75
N HIS A 363 1.50 -36.86 16.89
CA HIS A 363 1.83 -38.15 17.49
C HIS A 363 2.84 -38.94 16.64
N ASN A 364 2.77 -38.84 15.31
CA ASN A 364 3.70 -39.51 14.41
C ASN A 364 5.11 -38.91 14.53
N VAL A 365 5.23 -37.59 14.49
CA VAL A 365 6.53 -36.89 14.60
C VAL A 365 7.18 -37.08 15.96
N LYS A 366 6.41 -37.00 17.06
CA LYS A 366 6.93 -37.16 18.42
C LYS A 366 7.43 -38.58 18.71
N ARG A 367 6.95 -39.60 17.96
CA ARG A 367 7.34 -41.00 18.13
C ARG A 367 8.51 -41.44 17.24
N LEU A 368 8.87 -40.64 16.23
CA LEU A 368 10.01 -40.92 15.37
C LEU A 368 11.31 -40.84 16.16
N ARG A 369 12.02 -41.97 16.28
CA ARG A 369 13.33 -42.06 16.93
C ARG A 369 14.49 -41.79 15.96
N ASN A 370 14.25 -41.89 14.65
CA ASN A 370 15.29 -41.82 13.61
C ASN A 370 15.14 -40.57 12.73
N ASN A 371 16.26 -39.93 12.37
CA ASN A 371 16.34 -38.77 11.49
C ASN A 371 16.03 -39.12 10.03
N MET A 372 16.28 -40.36 9.62
CA MET A 372 15.98 -40.86 8.26
C MET A 372 14.48 -40.81 7.98
N ASP A 373 13.68 -41.29 8.93
CA ASP A 373 12.22 -41.32 8.86
C ASP A 373 11.62 -39.91 8.95
N LEU A 374 12.31 -38.97 9.60
CA LEU A 374 11.89 -37.58 9.70
C LEU A 374 12.07 -36.83 8.37
N ALA A 375 13.18 -37.02 7.67
CA ALA A 375 13.37 -36.45 6.33
C ALA A 375 12.38 -37.03 5.31
N ASP A 376 12.11 -38.33 5.40
CA ASP A 376 11.09 -39.01 4.59
C ASP A 376 9.69 -38.49 4.89
N LEU A 377 9.35 -38.34 6.17
CA LEU A 377 8.09 -37.76 6.57
C LEU A 377 7.97 -36.31 6.10
N LEU A 378 9.04 -35.52 6.16
CA LEU A 378 9.05 -34.14 5.67
C LEU A 378 8.75 -34.09 4.16
N ILE A 379 9.35 -34.94 3.34
CA ILE A 379 9.11 -34.98 1.88
C ILE A 379 7.73 -35.58 1.53
N ASN A 380 7.22 -36.50 2.34
CA ASN A 380 5.89 -37.07 2.11
C ASN A 380 4.76 -36.15 2.60
N THR A 381 5.03 -35.35 3.64
CA THR A 381 4.07 -34.42 4.22
C THR A 381 4.08 -33.07 3.50
N PHE A 382 5.28 -32.64 3.09
CA PHE A 382 5.53 -31.42 2.34
C PHE A 382 6.21 -31.82 1.03
N THR A 383 5.86 -31.21 -0.10
CA THR A 383 6.64 -31.40 -1.34
C THR A 383 8.13 -31.20 -1.06
N ALA A 384 9.04 -31.87 -1.78
CA ALA A 384 10.47 -31.78 -1.48
C ALA A 384 11.00 -30.31 -1.48
N ARG A 385 10.37 -29.41 -2.26
CA ARG A 385 10.53 -27.95 -2.18
C ARG A 385 10.21 -27.39 -0.79
N ASN A 386 9.00 -27.62 -0.30
CA ASN A 386 8.54 -27.09 0.98
C ASN A 386 9.27 -27.75 2.15
N ALA A 387 9.64 -29.03 2.04
CA ALA A 387 10.41 -29.74 3.06
C ALA A 387 11.76 -29.07 3.34
N VAL A 388 12.47 -28.62 2.30
CA VAL A 388 13.74 -27.89 2.42
C VAL A 388 13.55 -26.56 3.13
N GLN A 389 12.55 -25.79 2.70
CA GLN A 389 12.29 -24.46 3.26
C GLN A 389 11.89 -24.52 4.73
N VAL A 390 10.97 -25.42 5.10
CA VAL A 390 10.55 -25.66 6.49
C VAL A 390 11.76 -26.06 7.34
N THR A 391 12.61 -26.95 6.82
CA THR A 391 13.81 -27.41 7.53
C THR A 391 14.80 -26.27 7.77
N MET A 392 15.11 -25.47 6.75
CA MET A 392 16.01 -24.32 6.88
C MET A 392 15.50 -23.30 7.89
N GLU A 393 14.20 -23.03 7.91
CA GLU A 393 13.63 -22.04 8.82
C GLU A 393 13.65 -22.52 10.27
N ILE A 394 13.27 -23.78 10.51
CA ILE A 394 13.34 -24.34 11.86
C ILE A 394 14.80 -24.37 12.33
N LEU A 395 15.76 -24.75 11.48
CA LEU A 395 17.19 -24.71 11.80
C LEU A 395 17.64 -23.30 12.20
N ARG A 396 17.18 -22.25 11.51
CA ARG A 396 17.46 -20.86 11.89
C ARG A 396 16.83 -20.47 13.21
N MET A 397 15.58 -20.87 13.46
CA MET A 397 14.86 -20.60 14.73
C MET A 397 15.56 -21.23 15.94
N ILE A 398 16.12 -22.43 15.78
CA ILE A 398 16.84 -23.12 16.86
C ILE A 398 18.32 -22.69 16.97
N GLY A 399 18.77 -21.71 16.18
CA GLY A 399 20.13 -21.12 16.26
C GLY A 399 21.17 -21.76 15.33
N HIS A 400 20.81 -22.74 14.51
CA HIS A 400 21.71 -23.49 13.61
C HIS A 400 21.82 -22.87 12.21
N LYS A 401 22.10 -21.56 12.14
CA LYS A 401 22.20 -20.80 10.88
C LYS A 401 23.23 -21.38 9.91
N ARG A 402 24.39 -21.82 10.40
CA ARG A 402 25.45 -22.42 9.57
C ARG A 402 25.02 -23.71 8.88
N ILE A 403 24.21 -24.54 9.55
CA ILE A 403 23.68 -25.78 8.97
C ILE A 403 22.62 -25.44 7.91
N ALA A 404 21.77 -24.45 8.18
CA ALA A 404 20.76 -23.98 7.23
C ALA A 404 21.39 -23.43 5.94
N GLU A 405 22.43 -22.60 6.03
CA GLU A 405 23.11 -22.06 4.85
C GLU A 405 23.90 -23.14 4.09
N ARG A 406 24.46 -24.12 4.79
CA ARG A 406 25.15 -25.24 4.15
C ARG A 406 24.17 -26.20 3.44
N LEU A 407 22.98 -26.39 3.99
CA LEU A 407 21.87 -27.11 3.34
C LEU A 407 21.40 -26.38 2.08
N LYS A 408 21.21 -25.05 2.17
CA LYS A 408 20.88 -24.19 1.03
C LYS A 408 21.87 -24.37 -0.12
N TRP A 409 23.16 -24.22 0.20
CA TRP A 409 24.25 -24.34 -0.77
C TRP A 409 24.33 -25.73 -1.40
N ALA A 410 24.18 -26.81 -0.62
CA ALA A 410 24.23 -28.19 -1.14
C ALA A 410 23.10 -28.48 -2.16
N ILE A 411 21.93 -27.89 -1.94
CA ILE A 411 20.76 -28.04 -2.81
C ILE A 411 20.92 -27.19 -4.08
N GLU A 412 21.41 -25.96 -3.97
CA GLU A 412 21.74 -25.09 -5.12
C GLU A 412 22.74 -25.78 -6.08
N LEU A 413 23.80 -26.37 -5.54
CA LEU A 413 24.77 -27.13 -6.36
C LEU A 413 24.15 -28.31 -7.10
N SER A 414 23.20 -29.00 -6.45
CA SER A 414 22.53 -30.15 -7.04
C SER A 414 21.56 -29.72 -8.14
N LEU A 415 20.89 -28.58 -7.97
CA LEU A 415 19.99 -27.99 -8.97
C LEU A 415 20.73 -27.44 -10.19
N PHE A 416 21.85 -26.71 -10.00
CA PHE A 416 22.62 -26.16 -11.13
C PHE A 416 23.23 -27.27 -12.00
N SER A 417 23.74 -28.32 -11.37
CA SER A 417 24.25 -29.48 -12.11
C SER A 417 23.16 -30.19 -12.89
N PHE A 418 21.98 -30.37 -12.28
CA PHE A 418 20.83 -31.01 -12.91
C PHE A 418 20.34 -30.20 -14.12
N PHE A 419 20.25 -28.88 -14.00
CA PHE A 419 19.82 -28.01 -15.09
C PHE A 419 20.70 -28.11 -16.34
N VAL A 420 22.02 -28.17 -16.15
CA VAL A 420 23.00 -28.30 -17.24
C VAL A 420 22.86 -29.64 -17.97
N GLU A 421 22.44 -30.68 -17.25
CA GLU A 421 22.19 -32.01 -17.81
C GLU A 421 20.84 -32.06 -18.55
N GLU A 422 19.79 -31.54 -17.93
CA GLU A 422 18.43 -31.53 -18.50
C GLU A 422 18.34 -30.70 -19.79
N ASN A 423 19.05 -29.56 -19.84
CA ASN A 423 19.03 -28.65 -20.98
C ASN A 423 20.18 -28.87 -21.98
N ARG A 424 20.87 -30.02 -21.92
CA ARG A 424 22.06 -30.31 -22.74
C ARG A 424 21.88 -29.99 -24.22
N GLU A 425 20.84 -30.51 -24.85
CA GLU A 425 20.62 -30.33 -26.30
C GLU A 425 20.34 -28.87 -26.65
N LYS A 426 19.52 -28.19 -25.83
CA LYS A 426 19.16 -26.79 -26.04
C LYS A 426 20.35 -25.86 -25.82
N LEU A 427 21.19 -26.15 -24.83
CA LEU A 427 22.44 -25.42 -24.57
C LEU A 427 23.46 -25.64 -25.69
N ILE A 428 23.55 -26.86 -26.25
CA ILE A 428 24.39 -27.14 -27.41
C ILE A 428 23.99 -26.32 -28.64
N GLN A 429 22.68 -26.15 -28.87
CA GLN A 429 22.16 -25.44 -30.05
C GLN A 429 22.20 -23.91 -29.92
N ARG A 430 22.05 -23.38 -28.70
CA ARG A 430 21.74 -21.96 -28.49
C ARG A 430 22.87 -21.14 -27.88
N VAL A 431 23.86 -21.78 -27.24
CA VAL A 431 25.00 -21.06 -26.67
C VAL A 431 25.93 -20.63 -27.81
N SER A 432 26.14 -19.32 -27.93
CA SER A 432 26.96 -18.73 -29.00
C SER A 432 28.38 -18.39 -28.53
N SER A 433 28.54 -18.13 -27.24
CA SER A 433 29.80 -17.64 -26.62
C SER A 433 30.71 -18.77 -26.12
N VAL A 434 30.81 -19.88 -26.87
CA VAL A 434 31.41 -21.14 -26.37
C VAL A 434 32.90 -20.99 -26.02
N MET A 435 33.67 -20.27 -26.83
CA MET A 435 35.11 -20.06 -26.59
C MET A 435 35.38 -19.21 -25.34
N GLU A 436 34.56 -18.20 -25.08
CA GLU A 436 34.68 -17.37 -23.86
C GLU A 436 34.34 -18.16 -22.59
N ILE A 437 33.37 -19.09 -22.70
CA ILE A 437 33.07 -20.02 -21.61
C ILE A 437 34.23 -20.98 -21.38
N ALA A 438 34.80 -21.54 -22.45
CA ALA A 438 35.96 -22.41 -22.38
C ALA A 438 37.19 -21.68 -21.78
N ASP A 439 37.41 -20.41 -22.12
CA ASP A 439 38.46 -19.58 -21.52
C ASP A 439 38.30 -19.46 -20.01
N GLN A 440 37.09 -19.19 -19.53
CA GLN A 440 36.82 -19.05 -18.10
C GLN A 440 36.98 -20.38 -17.35
N LEU A 441 36.59 -21.50 -17.96
CA LEU A 441 36.81 -22.83 -17.39
C LEU A 441 38.30 -23.20 -17.38
N LYS A 442 39.05 -22.83 -18.43
CA LYS A 442 40.49 -23.11 -18.54
C LYS A 442 41.30 -22.28 -17.55
N ARG A 443 40.98 -21.00 -17.35
CA ARG A 443 41.61 -20.15 -16.33
C ARG A 443 41.45 -20.68 -14.90
N ARG A 444 40.43 -21.49 -14.66
CA ARG A 444 40.14 -22.12 -13.37
C ARG A 444 40.63 -23.57 -13.29
N ASP A 445 41.41 -24.01 -14.27
CA ASP A 445 41.95 -25.38 -14.37
C ASP A 445 40.88 -26.47 -14.36
N MET A 446 39.69 -26.17 -14.90
CA MET A 446 38.55 -27.10 -14.93
C MET A 446 38.46 -27.91 -16.22
N ILE A 447 39.27 -27.55 -17.23
CA ILE A 447 39.44 -28.28 -18.49
C ILE A 447 40.92 -28.30 -18.89
N THR A 448 41.37 -29.39 -19.52
CA THR A 448 42.79 -29.58 -19.91
C THR A 448 43.16 -28.78 -21.17
N ASP A 449 44.46 -28.56 -21.40
CA ASP A 449 44.94 -27.89 -22.63
C ASP A 449 44.57 -28.65 -23.90
N GLU A 450 44.54 -29.98 -23.84
CA GLU A 450 44.14 -30.86 -24.94
C GLU A 450 42.65 -30.72 -25.26
N MET A 451 41.80 -30.67 -24.23
CA MET A 451 40.36 -30.43 -24.38
C MET A 451 40.09 -29.02 -24.93
N TYR A 452 40.78 -28.00 -24.40
CA TYR A 452 40.65 -26.63 -24.88
C TYR A 452 41.06 -26.49 -26.36
N SER A 453 42.19 -27.10 -26.75
CA SER A 453 42.66 -27.13 -28.15
C SER A 453 41.67 -27.86 -29.07
N SER A 454 41.04 -28.92 -28.56
CA SER A 454 39.99 -29.66 -29.30
C SER A 454 38.72 -28.83 -29.49
N ILE A 455 38.34 -28.01 -28.50
CA ILE A 455 37.23 -27.05 -28.65
C ILE A 455 37.61 -25.99 -29.68
N GLN A 456 38.81 -25.41 -29.59
CA GLN A 456 39.26 -24.35 -30.49
C GLN A 456 39.33 -24.76 -31.96
N THR A 457 39.61 -26.03 -32.25
CA THR A 457 39.74 -26.57 -33.61
C THR A 457 38.41 -26.90 -34.29
N ALA A 458 37.30 -26.91 -33.55
CA ALA A 458 35.96 -27.13 -34.10
C ALA A 458 35.46 -25.92 -34.91
N LYS A 459 34.71 -26.20 -35.99
CA LYS A 459 34.38 -25.19 -37.01
C LYS A 459 33.13 -24.37 -36.70
N THR A 460 32.24 -24.91 -35.86
CA THR A 460 30.97 -24.26 -35.51
C THR A 460 30.80 -24.17 -33.99
N PRO A 461 30.08 -23.15 -33.48
CA PRO A 461 29.77 -23.06 -32.05
C PRO A 461 29.07 -24.32 -31.50
N GLU A 462 28.20 -24.96 -32.29
CA GLU A 462 27.58 -26.22 -31.88
C GLU A 462 28.59 -27.37 -31.73
N GLU A 463 29.56 -27.49 -32.64
CA GLU A 463 30.64 -28.48 -32.52
C GLU A 463 31.54 -28.17 -31.33
N GLN A 464 31.89 -26.90 -31.11
CA GLN A 464 32.62 -26.43 -29.94
C GLN A 464 31.87 -26.81 -28.65
N MET A 465 30.56 -26.61 -28.62
CA MET A 465 29.72 -26.87 -27.46
C MET A 465 29.55 -28.37 -27.18
N LYS A 466 29.46 -29.20 -28.24
CA LYS A 466 29.46 -30.67 -28.12
C LYS A 466 30.77 -31.17 -27.51
N ILE A 467 31.91 -30.64 -27.94
CA ILE A 467 33.21 -31.00 -27.38
C ILE A 467 33.32 -30.50 -25.93
N LEU A 468 32.88 -29.27 -25.64
CA LEU A 468 32.87 -28.75 -24.27
C LEU A 468 32.02 -29.62 -23.33
N TYR A 469 30.88 -30.13 -23.78
CA TYR A 469 30.06 -31.06 -22.99
C TYR A 469 30.77 -32.37 -22.65
N SER A 470 31.70 -32.85 -23.48
CA SER A 470 32.53 -34.01 -23.11
C SER A 470 33.46 -33.70 -21.92
N ALA A 471 33.93 -32.45 -21.80
CA ALA A 471 34.67 -31.96 -20.65
C ALA A 471 33.77 -31.79 -19.42
N LEU A 472 32.52 -31.34 -19.59
CA LEU A 472 31.54 -31.27 -18.49
C LEU A 472 31.18 -32.66 -17.95
N ASP A 473 31.08 -33.67 -18.82
CA ASP A 473 30.76 -35.05 -18.43
C ASP A 473 31.92 -35.70 -17.67
N SER A 474 33.17 -35.43 -18.07
CA SER A 474 34.38 -35.94 -17.40
C SER A 474 34.75 -35.17 -16.12
N GLY A 475 34.45 -33.87 -16.06
CA GLY A 475 34.73 -32.99 -14.91
C GLY A 475 33.73 -33.10 -13.75
N GLY A 476 32.59 -33.77 -13.97
CA GLY A 476 31.57 -34.01 -12.94
C GLY A 476 30.87 -32.74 -12.43
N ARG A 477 30.25 -32.84 -11.24
CA ARG A 477 29.33 -31.81 -10.70
C ARG A 477 29.97 -30.42 -10.58
N ALA A 478 31.24 -30.34 -10.15
CA ALA A 478 31.91 -29.07 -9.92
C ALA A 478 32.06 -28.25 -11.21
N VAL A 479 32.44 -28.90 -12.31
CA VAL A 479 32.60 -28.26 -13.62
C VAL A 479 31.24 -27.88 -14.22
N LYS A 480 30.18 -28.65 -13.97
CA LYS A 480 28.81 -28.31 -14.39
C LYS A 480 28.26 -27.07 -13.67
N VAL A 481 28.48 -26.96 -12.36
CA VAL A 481 28.11 -25.78 -11.56
C VAL A 481 28.90 -24.55 -12.01
N GLU A 482 30.23 -24.70 -12.07
CA GLU A 482 31.13 -24.05 -13.01
C GLU A 482 30.52 -23.27 -14.18
N PHE A 483 30.21 -24.09 -15.17
CA PHE A 483 29.61 -23.75 -16.43
C PHE A 483 28.27 -23.03 -16.28
N TYR A 484 27.39 -23.49 -15.38
CA TYR A 484 26.11 -22.80 -15.11
C TYR A 484 26.31 -21.36 -14.62
N LYS A 485 27.24 -21.11 -13.70
CA LYS A 485 27.53 -19.76 -13.19
C LYS A 485 28.12 -18.85 -14.25
N ILE A 486 28.95 -19.39 -15.14
CA ILE A 486 29.51 -18.65 -16.26
C ILE A 486 28.37 -18.27 -17.23
N LEU A 487 27.50 -19.22 -17.59
CA LEU A 487 26.30 -18.94 -18.38
C LEU A 487 25.40 -17.90 -17.72
N GLN A 488 25.27 -17.91 -16.39
CA GLN A 488 24.47 -16.93 -15.65
C GLN A 488 24.95 -15.49 -15.83
N ARG A 489 26.26 -15.30 -16.01
CA ARG A 489 26.86 -13.98 -16.24
C ARG A 489 26.80 -13.57 -17.71
N MET A 490 26.96 -14.55 -18.61
CA MET A 490 27.20 -14.28 -20.03
C MET A 490 25.92 -14.34 -20.87
N GLU A 491 25.03 -15.29 -20.61
CA GLU A 491 23.80 -15.50 -21.37
C GLU A 491 22.57 -15.68 -20.43
N PRO A 492 22.27 -14.68 -19.55
CA PRO A 492 21.20 -14.80 -18.56
C PRO A 492 19.79 -14.93 -19.15
N LEU A 493 19.56 -14.39 -20.35
CA LEU A 493 18.27 -14.50 -21.05
C LEU A 493 18.02 -15.95 -21.52
N LEU A 494 19.05 -16.62 -22.04
CA LEU A 494 18.95 -18.02 -22.45
C LEU A 494 18.64 -18.92 -21.24
N LEU A 495 19.31 -18.68 -20.11
CA LEU A 495 19.02 -19.41 -18.88
C LEU A 495 17.61 -19.18 -18.36
N HIS A 496 17.09 -17.96 -18.46
CA HIS A 496 15.72 -17.64 -18.05
C HIS A 496 14.70 -18.38 -18.90
N GLU A 497 14.82 -18.35 -20.23
CA GLU A 497 13.93 -19.06 -21.14
C GLU A 497 13.98 -20.58 -20.91
N LEU A 498 15.17 -21.15 -20.73
CA LEU A 498 15.32 -22.57 -20.47
C LEU A 498 14.78 -22.98 -19.08
N ALA A 499 14.85 -22.08 -18.09
CA ALA A 499 14.30 -22.28 -16.76
C ALA A 499 12.77 -22.18 -16.72
N GLU A 500 12.14 -21.32 -17.53
CA GLU A 500 10.67 -21.23 -17.63
C GLU A 500 10.02 -22.50 -18.16
N HIS A 501 10.77 -23.29 -18.93
CA HIS A 501 10.31 -24.57 -19.48
C HIS A 501 10.64 -25.80 -18.61
N SER A 502 11.31 -25.61 -17.46
CA SER A 502 11.57 -26.68 -16.48
C SER A 502 10.77 -26.40 -15.21
N ASP A 503 9.62 -27.08 -15.07
CA ASP A 503 8.71 -26.94 -13.93
C ASP A 503 9.42 -27.21 -12.59
N ILE A 504 10.41 -28.10 -12.59
CA ILE A 504 11.20 -28.45 -11.40
C ILE A 504 12.19 -27.33 -11.09
N PHE A 505 12.95 -26.86 -12.07
CA PHE A 505 13.97 -25.84 -11.83
C PHE A 505 13.36 -24.49 -11.43
N SER A 506 12.28 -24.07 -12.10
CA SER A 506 11.53 -22.85 -11.77
C SER A 506 10.91 -22.91 -10.35
N SER A 507 10.39 -24.08 -9.97
CA SER A 507 9.78 -24.30 -8.64
C SER A 507 10.82 -24.26 -7.50
N TYR A 508 12.04 -24.77 -7.69
CA TYR A 508 13.05 -24.78 -6.62
C TYR A 508 13.88 -23.49 -6.51
N ILE A 509 14.29 -22.88 -7.64
CA ILE A 509 15.13 -21.67 -7.63
C ILE A 509 14.37 -20.44 -7.12
N SER A 510 13.08 -20.32 -7.42
CA SER A 510 12.21 -19.27 -6.84
C SER A 510 12.20 -19.28 -5.31
N THR A 511 12.42 -20.45 -4.69
CA THR A 511 12.37 -20.64 -3.23
C THR A 511 13.69 -20.32 -2.53
N LEU A 512 14.83 -20.56 -3.18
CA LEU A 512 16.17 -20.30 -2.62
C LEU A 512 16.55 -18.81 -2.68
N THR A 513 15.87 -18.06 -3.55
CA THR A 513 16.03 -16.62 -3.78
C THR A 513 15.01 -15.77 -3.00
N GLN A 514 13.85 -16.33 -2.65
CA GLN A 514 12.84 -15.68 -1.80
C GLN A 514 13.13 -15.83 -0.30
N SER A 515 13.21 -14.70 0.40
CA SER A 515 13.13 -14.58 1.87
C SER A 515 11.70 -14.86 2.40
N ASP A 516 10.95 -15.78 1.78
CA ASP A 516 9.51 -15.92 2.00
C ASP A 516 9.17 -17.00 3.03
N THR A 517 9.51 -16.75 4.29
CA THR A 517 8.88 -17.42 5.43
C THR A 517 7.57 -16.76 5.85
N LYS A 518 7.20 -15.62 5.26
CA LYS A 518 5.99 -14.88 5.62
C LYS A 518 4.69 -15.53 5.14
N ASP A 519 4.64 -16.14 3.95
CA ASP A 519 3.38 -16.70 3.46
C ASP A 519 2.95 -17.99 4.17
N VAL A 520 3.91 -18.75 4.70
CA VAL A 520 3.59 -19.93 5.53
C VAL A 520 3.24 -19.51 6.96
N ILE A 521 3.97 -18.56 7.56
CA ILE A 521 3.69 -18.05 8.91
C ILE A 521 2.34 -17.29 8.97
N LYS A 522 1.97 -16.58 7.90
CA LYS A 522 0.71 -15.83 7.78
C LYS A 522 -0.53 -16.72 7.77
N LYS A 523 -0.38 -17.98 7.34
CA LYS A 523 -1.46 -19.00 7.42
C LYS A 523 -1.61 -19.64 8.81
N LEU A 524 -0.63 -19.48 9.70
CA LEU A 524 -0.56 -20.26 10.96
C LEU A 524 -0.74 -19.41 12.24
N LYS A 525 -0.58 -18.09 12.19
CA LYS A 525 -0.79 -17.20 13.35
C LYS A 525 -2.24 -16.91 13.74
N HIS A 526 -3.23 -17.59 13.14
CA HIS A 526 -4.64 -17.45 13.54
C HIS A 526 -5.02 -18.20 14.84
N HIS A 527 -4.08 -18.85 15.54
CA HIS A 527 -4.36 -19.52 16.81
C HIS A 527 -3.35 -19.17 17.92
N LYS A 528 -3.88 -18.50 18.96
CA LYS A 528 -3.38 -18.28 20.35
C LYS A 528 -2.42 -17.12 20.66
N TYR A 529 -3.00 -16.09 21.28
CA TYR A 529 -2.46 -15.37 22.44
C TYR A 529 -2.66 -16.21 23.72
N ILE A 530 -1.67 -16.28 24.63
CA ILE A 530 -1.79 -16.05 26.09
C ILE A 530 -0.39 -15.67 26.66
N HIS A 531 -0.40 -14.64 27.51
CA HIS A 531 0.61 -14.11 28.44
C HIS A 531 1.74 -15.04 28.94
N THR A 532 2.93 -14.45 29.14
CA THR A 532 3.59 -14.38 30.46
C THR A 532 4.53 -13.18 30.57
N THR A 533 4.60 -12.68 31.80
CA THR A 533 5.18 -11.48 32.38
C THR A 533 6.69 -11.49 32.56
N SER A 534 7.26 -10.27 32.58
CA SER A 534 8.31 -9.73 33.47
C SER A 534 9.40 -10.67 33.99
N ASP A 535 10.66 -10.38 33.63
CA ASP A 535 11.73 -9.98 34.57
C ASP A 535 13.08 -9.97 33.83
N CYS A 536 13.69 -8.78 33.67
CA CYS A 536 15.11 -8.68 33.30
C CYS A 536 15.80 -7.71 34.26
N GLU A 537 16.60 -8.30 35.14
CA GLU A 537 17.56 -7.65 36.01
C GLU A 537 18.66 -6.94 35.22
N LEU A 538 19.02 -5.76 35.74
CA LEU A 538 20.16 -4.94 35.37
C LEU A 538 21.49 -5.62 35.75
N ILE A 539 22.43 -5.79 34.81
CA ILE A 539 23.88 -5.86 35.09
C ILE A 539 24.67 -5.15 33.96
N PRO A 540 25.76 -4.41 34.26
CA PRO A 540 26.20 -3.23 33.50
C PRO A 540 27.39 -3.43 32.54
N GLU A 541 27.57 -2.38 31.73
CA GLU A 541 28.63 -2.07 30.77
C GLU A 541 30.04 -2.59 31.10
N ARG A 542 30.72 -3.16 30.08
CA ARG A 542 32.18 -3.29 30.04
C ARG A 542 32.77 -2.49 28.89
N LYS A 543 33.55 -1.47 29.28
CA LYS A 543 34.48 -0.70 28.45
C LYS A 543 35.58 -1.60 27.90
N HIS A 544 35.86 -1.54 26.60
CA HIS A 544 37.16 -1.92 26.06
C HIS A 544 37.72 -0.80 25.16
N LYS A 545 38.91 -0.36 25.54
CA LYS A 545 39.82 0.57 24.86
C LYS A 545 40.49 -0.16 23.67
N PRO A 546 40.71 0.47 22.51
CA PRO A 546 41.44 -0.16 21.41
C PRO A 546 42.96 -0.05 21.61
N SER A 547 43.67 -1.14 21.31
CA SER A 547 45.12 -1.26 21.29
C SER A 547 45.63 -1.10 19.85
N CYS A 548 46.47 -0.08 19.62
CA CYS A 548 47.21 0.09 18.38
C CYS A 548 48.46 -0.80 18.36
N HIS A 549 48.79 -1.41 17.21
CA HIS A 549 50.17 -1.52 16.69
C HIS A 549 50.15 -1.84 15.18
N PRO A 550 51.22 -1.48 14.45
CA PRO A 550 51.15 -1.07 13.04
C PRO A 550 51.67 -2.15 12.08
N HIS A 551 51.11 -2.21 10.87
CA HIS A 551 51.78 -2.80 9.72
C HIS A 551 51.66 -1.89 8.50
N GLU A 552 52.81 -1.62 7.89
CA GLU A 552 53.08 -0.68 6.81
C GLU A 552 52.60 -1.18 5.43
N TYR A 553 51.75 -0.35 4.81
CA TYR A 553 51.81 0.21 3.45
C TYR A 553 51.82 -0.66 2.17
N GLN A 554 50.86 -0.35 1.28
CA GLN A 554 51.08 0.37 0.01
C GLN A 554 49.75 0.97 -0.53
N PRO A 555 49.79 1.99 -1.42
CA PRO A 555 48.96 3.20 -1.28
C PRO A 555 47.64 3.17 -2.05
N THR A 556 46.55 3.54 -1.39
CA THR A 556 45.30 4.00 -2.01
C THR A 556 45.07 5.45 -1.58
N LEU A 557 44.76 6.31 -2.58
CA LEU A 557 44.42 7.73 -2.52
C LEU A 557 44.40 8.35 -1.11
N SER A 558 45.37 9.22 -0.84
CA SER A 558 45.49 10.03 0.37
C SER A 558 44.15 10.68 0.76
N LEU A 559 43.71 10.41 1.99
CA LEU A 559 42.72 11.21 2.71
C LEU A 559 43.24 12.66 2.81
N MET A 560 42.84 13.52 1.87
CA MET A 560 42.83 14.95 2.13
C MET A 560 41.61 15.23 3.02
N ASP A 561 41.78 16.02 4.08
CA ASP A 561 40.68 16.40 4.96
C ASP A 561 39.65 17.23 4.16
N GLU A 562 38.37 16.83 4.22
CA GLU A 562 37.28 17.53 3.56
C GLU A 562 36.97 18.86 4.28
N GLU A 563 37.07 19.99 3.59
CA GLU A 563 36.72 21.30 4.13
C GLU A 563 35.20 21.52 4.04
N ILE A 564 34.56 21.76 5.18
CA ILE A 564 33.10 22.00 5.24
C ILE A 564 32.81 23.48 4.99
N PHE A 565 31.91 23.78 4.05
CA PHE A 565 31.47 25.15 3.76
C PHE A 565 29.95 25.31 3.84
N ASN A 566 29.51 26.55 4.07
CA ASN A 566 28.12 26.96 3.95
C ASN A 566 27.93 27.70 2.61
N PRO A 567 27.05 27.25 1.70
CA PRO A 567 26.84 27.93 0.42
C PRO A 567 26.11 29.26 0.61
N GLU A 568 26.46 30.26 -0.20
CA GLU A 568 25.69 31.49 -0.33
C GLU A 568 24.39 31.20 -1.10
N THR A 569 23.24 31.71 -0.65
CA THR A 569 21.99 31.62 -1.41
C THR A 569 21.86 32.84 -2.32
N VAL A 570 21.70 32.61 -3.62
CA VAL A 570 21.53 33.63 -4.65
C VAL A 570 20.12 33.52 -5.22
N GLU A 571 19.35 34.60 -5.13
CA GLU A 571 18.01 34.67 -5.70
C GLU A 571 18.05 35.45 -7.02
N LYS A 572 17.53 34.84 -8.10
CA LYS A 572 17.33 35.49 -9.40
C LYS A 572 15.82 35.64 -9.65
N SER A 573 15.38 36.88 -9.82
CA SER A 573 14.02 37.21 -10.26
C SER A 573 13.95 37.22 -11.79
N GLN A 574 13.20 36.29 -12.38
CA GLN A 574 12.93 36.28 -13.83
C GLN A 574 11.41 36.27 -14.03
N GLY A 575 10.82 37.46 -14.19
CA GLY A 575 9.35 37.64 -14.16
C GLY A 575 8.75 37.35 -12.78
N ASP A 576 7.59 36.67 -12.73
CA ASP A 576 6.88 36.30 -11.49
C ASP A 576 7.51 35.11 -10.72
N LYS A 577 8.58 34.48 -11.25
CA LYS A 577 9.27 33.36 -10.60
C LYS A 577 10.58 33.80 -9.97
N ILE A 578 10.67 33.67 -8.64
CA ILE A 578 11.93 33.76 -7.90
C ILE A 578 12.57 32.37 -7.93
N THR A 579 13.78 32.29 -8.47
CA THR A 579 14.60 31.06 -8.46
C THR A 579 15.78 31.25 -7.52
N SER A 580 15.96 30.34 -6.56
CA SER A 580 17.06 30.35 -5.61
C SER A 580 18.10 29.30 -5.99
N SER A 581 19.36 29.72 -6.12
CA SER A 581 20.51 28.86 -6.34
C SER A 581 21.49 28.97 -5.17
N TYR A 582 22.33 27.96 -5.00
CA TYR A 582 23.47 27.96 -4.12
C TYR A 582 24.73 28.39 -4.87
N ARG A 583 25.60 29.11 -4.19
CA ARG A 583 26.87 29.60 -4.69
C ARG A 583 28.00 29.24 -3.74
N PHE A 584 29.08 28.74 -4.30
CA PHE A 584 30.30 28.39 -3.59
C PHE A 584 31.51 29.00 -4.31
N LEU A 585 32.40 29.65 -3.53
CA LEU A 585 33.63 30.22 -4.01
C LEU A 585 34.80 29.54 -3.29
N CYS A 586 35.76 29.00 -4.05
CA CYS A 586 36.99 28.43 -3.51
C CYS A 586 38.20 29.17 -4.10
N HIS A 587 39.26 29.33 -3.32
CA HIS A 587 40.48 30.05 -3.74
C HIS A 587 41.69 29.12 -3.98
N HIS A 588 41.52 27.81 -3.78
CA HIS A 588 42.57 26.82 -3.97
C HIS A 588 41.97 25.44 -4.31
N ALA A 589 42.86 24.54 -4.76
CA ALA A 589 42.52 23.14 -4.95
C ALA A 589 42.18 22.47 -3.60
N GLY A 590 41.23 21.55 -3.59
CA GLY A 590 40.80 20.90 -2.36
C GLY A 590 39.49 20.13 -2.50
N HIS A 591 39.09 19.49 -1.39
CA HIS A 591 37.84 18.75 -1.26
C HIS A 591 36.88 19.56 -0.39
N PHE A 592 35.76 20.01 -0.94
CA PHE A 592 34.85 20.92 -0.25
C PHE A 592 33.47 20.31 -0.10
N GLN A 593 33.04 20.02 1.13
CA GLN A 593 31.72 19.47 1.44
C GLN A 593 30.73 20.58 1.80
N CYS A 594 29.62 20.63 1.08
CA CYS A 594 28.51 21.52 1.38
C CYS A 594 27.75 21.04 2.62
N LYS A 595 27.65 21.88 3.64
CA LYS A 595 26.90 21.58 4.88
C LYS A 595 25.39 21.37 4.64
N VAL A 596 24.82 22.06 3.65
CA VAL A 596 23.36 22.08 3.39
C VAL A 596 22.93 20.85 2.58
N THR A 597 23.63 20.57 1.47
CA THR A 597 23.25 19.51 0.53
C THR A 597 24.07 18.24 0.66
N GLY A 598 25.20 18.28 1.36
CA GLY A 598 26.13 17.15 1.46
C GLY A 598 27.00 16.92 0.22
N LEU A 599 26.80 17.68 -0.87
CA LEU A 599 27.64 17.58 -2.07
C LEU A 599 29.11 17.85 -1.75
N VAL A 600 30.03 17.05 -2.30
CA VAL A 600 31.46 17.33 -2.25
C VAL A 600 31.97 17.73 -3.64
N PHE A 601 32.59 18.90 -3.71
CA PHE A 601 33.26 19.40 -4.92
C PHE A 601 34.77 19.20 -4.78
N VAL A 602 35.37 18.45 -5.70
CA VAL A 602 36.84 18.28 -5.75
C VAL A 602 37.42 19.24 -6.79
N MET A 603 37.93 20.37 -6.30
CA MET A 603 38.39 21.49 -7.11
C MET A 603 39.89 21.34 -7.44
N GLU A 604 40.29 21.59 -8.68
CA GLU A 604 41.72 21.60 -9.07
C GLU A 604 42.42 22.95 -8.82
N GLY A 605 41.68 24.00 -8.43
CA GLY A 605 42.19 25.35 -8.21
C GLY A 605 41.11 26.32 -7.74
N GLU A 606 41.37 27.63 -7.87
CA GLU A 606 40.37 28.68 -7.60
C GLU A 606 39.18 28.58 -8.57
N GLY A 607 37.97 28.72 -8.04
CA GLY A 607 36.76 28.54 -8.81
C GLY A 607 35.46 28.99 -8.16
N GLU A 608 34.41 29.03 -8.97
CA GLU A 608 33.06 29.43 -8.58
C GLU A 608 32.05 28.40 -9.09
N VAL A 609 31.32 27.78 -8.16
CA VAL A 609 30.29 26.78 -8.44
C VAL A 609 28.92 27.36 -8.10
N LEU A 610 28.01 27.33 -9.06
CA LEU A 610 26.60 27.63 -8.90
C LEU A 610 25.81 26.34 -9.05
N TYR A 611 24.91 26.03 -8.12
CA TYR A 611 24.08 24.85 -8.25
C TYR A 611 22.70 25.03 -7.62
N LYS A 612 21.73 24.25 -8.08
CA LYS A 612 20.37 24.22 -7.54
C LYS A 612 19.77 22.83 -7.64
N ILE A 613 18.75 22.58 -6.83
CA ILE A 613 17.99 21.32 -6.89
C ILE A 613 16.79 21.53 -7.80
N GLU A 614 16.66 20.67 -8.80
CA GLU A 614 15.57 20.68 -9.77
C GLU A 614 14.66 19.45 -9.56
N PRO A 615 13.36 19.55 -9.90
CA PRO A 615 12.48 18.38 -9.90
C PRO A 615 12.87 17.46 -11.06
N TRP A 616 12.69 16.15 -10.87
CA TRP A 616 12.80 15.20 -11.98
C TRP A 616 11.59 15.33 -12.91
N ASP A 617 11.80 15.55 -14.22
CA ASP A 617 10.72 15.47 -15.19
C ASP A 617 10.33 14.00 -15.44
N THR A 618 9.03 13.76 -15.61
CA THR A 618 8.48 12.47 -16.04
C THR A 618 8.96 12.05 -17.43
N GLN A 619 9.13 12.98 -18.38
CA GLN A 619 9.59 12.65 -19.75
C GLN A 619 11.08 12.29 -19.81
N GLN A 620 11.86 12.78 -18.84
CA GLN A 620 13.30 12.51 -18.71
C GLN A 620 13.60 11.06 -18.27
N LEU A 621 12.61 10.32 -17.76
CA LEU A 621 12.76 8.92 -17.35
C LEU A 621 12.48 7.90 -18.46
N ASP A 622 11.75 8.27 -19.51
CA ASP A 622 11.29 7.33 -20.55
C ASP A 622 12.47 6.64 -21.29
N GLY A 623 13.65 7.27 -21.29
CA GLY A 623 14.89 6.73 -21.86
C GLY A 623 15.76 5.88 -20.90
N LEU A 624 15.46 5.82 -19.60
CA LEU A 624 16.30 5.20 -18.56
C LEU A 624 15.95 3.73 -18.26
N GLY A 625 14.98 3.15 -18.97
CA GLY A 625 14.63 1.73 -18.84
C GLY A 625 14.05 1.35 -17.46
N LYS A 626 14.61 0.32 -16.81
CA LYS A 626 14.16 -0.18 -15.48
C LYS A 626 14.84 0.54 -14.30
N MET A 627 15.39 1.74 -14.47
CA MET A 627 16.06 2.48 -13.41
C MET A 627 15.10 3.44 -12.68
N THR A 628 15.27 3.62 -11.37
CA THR A 628 14.54 4.59 -10.54
C THR A 628 15.43 5.67 -9.98
N ARG A 629 14.81 6.75 -9.52
CA ARG A 629 15.46 7.89 -8.89
C ARG A 629 15.90 7.52 -7.47
N ALA A 630 17.17 7.75 -7.14
CA ALA A 630 17.74 7.43 -5.83
C ALA A 630 18.20 8.68 -5.05
N GLY A 631 17.92 9.88 -5.56
CA GLY A 631 18.25 11.13 -4.88
C GLY A 631 17.81 12.39 -5.65
N PRO A 632 18.13 13.58 -5.09
CA PRO A 632 17.86 14.86 -5.74
C PRO A 632 18.57 15.00 -7.09
N LEU A 633 17.96 15.75 -8.01
CA LEU A 633 18.57 16.16 -9.28
C LEU A 633 19.24 17.52 -9.08
N TYR A 634 20.54 17.59 -9.31
CA TYR A 634 21.33 18.80 -9.14
C TYR A 634 21.66 19.41 -10.50
N ASN A 635 21.27 20.66 -10.73
CA ASN A 635 21.79 21.45 -11.83
C ASN A 635 23.05 22.17 -11.34
N ILE A 636 24.22 21.82 -11.87
CA ILE A 636 25.52 22.35 -11.44
C ILE A 636 26.17 23.07 -12.62
N GLU A 637 26.62 24.30 -12.36
CA GLU A 637 27.36 25.14 -13.29
C GLU A 637 28.67 25.57 -12.61
N CYS A 638 29.80 25.52 -13.32
CA CYS A 638 31.07 26.05 -12.82
C CYS A 638 31.56 27.16 -13.74
N CYS A 639 31.65 28.38 -13.22
CA CYS A 639 32.01 29.56 -14.02
C CYS A 639 33.53 29.77 -14.11
N LYS A 640 34.29 29.24 -13.15
CA LYS A 640 35.76 29.39 -13.04
C LYS A 640 36.36 28.13 -12.40
N GLY A 641 37.42 27.59 -12.99
CA GLY A 641 38.17 26.43 -12.48
C GLY A 641 37.50 25.07 -12.78
N PRO A 642 38.26 24.02 -13.16
CA PRO A 642 37.67 22.71 -13.42
C PRO A 642 37.38 21.97 -12.10
N ILE A 643 36.17 21.43 -11.99
CA ILE A 643 35.81 20.43 -10.99
C ILE A 643 36.29 19.08 -11.53
N SER A 644 37.16 18.38 -10.79
CA SER A 644 37.70 17.09 -11.22
C SER A 644 36.76 15.92 -10.90
N HIS A 645 36.17 15.94 -9.70
CA HIS A 645 35.28 14.90 -9.19
C HIS A 645 34.11 15.52 -8.44
N LEU A 646 32.97 14.82 -8.48
CA LEU A 646 31.77 15.14 -7.70
C LEU A 646 31.43 13.96 -6.81
N HIS A 647 31.18 14.23 -5.53
CA HIS A 647 30.61 13.22 -4.64
C HIS A 647 29.15 13.56 -4.38
N LEU A 648 28.26 12.71 -4.87
CA LEU A 648 26.81 12.85 -4.75
C LEU A 648 26.30 12.06 -3.53
N PRO A 649 25.56 12.66 -2.59
CA PRO A 649 25.12 11.97 -1.39
C PRO A 649 24.01 10.95 -1.68
N HIS A 650 24.17 9.72 -1.17
CA HIS A 650 23.13 8.69 -1.19
C HIS A 650 22.67 8.32 0.21
N CYS A 651 21.54 7.61 0.29
CA CYS A 651 20.96 7.15 1.55
C CYS A 651 21.03 5.64 1.77
N GLU A 652 21.52 4.84 0.82
CA GLU A 652 21.62 3.38 0.98
C GLU A 652 22.61 2.97 2.08
N ILE A 653 22.23 1.95 2.87
CA ILE A 653 23.10 1.30 3.85
C ILE A 653 23.76 0.10 3.18
N ILE A 654 25.08 0.17 3.02
CA ILE A 654 25.90 -0.86 2.37
C ILE A 654 26.39 -1.83 3.46
N ASP A 655 26.14 -3.13 3.27
CA ASP A 655 26.64 -4.19 4.15
C ASP A 655 27.96 -4.73 3.57
N ASP A 656 29.04 -4.69 4.37
CA ASP A 656 30.40 -5.08 3.96
C ASP A 656 30.55 -6.59 3.66
N THR A 657 29.50 -7.39 3.89
CA THR A 657 29.54 -8.85 3.80
C THR A 657 29.07 -9.43 2.46
N GLU A 658 28.52 -8.62 1.56
CA GLU A 658 28.04 -9.05 0.24
C GLU A 658 28.97 -8.52 -0.88
N GLU A 659 29.61 -9.43 -1.62
CA GLU A 659 30.39 -9.13 -2.84
C GLU A 659 29.53 -8.62 -4.03
N ASN A 660 28.36 -8.04 -3.78
CA ASN A 660 27.53 -7.36 -4.77
C ASN A 660 27.54 -5.85 -4.50
N LYS A 661 28.49 -5.18 -5.15
CA LYS A 661 28.57 -3.72 -5.26
C LYS A 661 27.18 -3.14 -5.58
N VAL A 662 26.75 -2.19 -4.77
CA VAL A 662 25.57 -1.35 -5.00
C VAL A 662 25.51 -0.91 -6.48
N LYS A 663 24.42 -1.23 -7.19
CA LYS A 663 24.20 -0.83 -8.58
C LYS A 663 23.65 0.60 -8.68
N GLN A 664 24.32 1.54 -8.04
CA GLN A 664 24.04 2.96 -8.25
C GLN A 664 24.78 3.46 -9.49
N ALA A 665 24.13 4.32 -10.25
CA ALA A 665 24.72 5.06 -11.35
C ALA A 665 24.28 6.53 -11.27
N VAL A 666 24.88 7.39 -12.09
CA VAL A 666 24.50 8.80 -12.16
C VAL A 666 23.95 9.09 -13.55
N ALA A 667 22.72 9.59 -13.61
CA ALA A 667 22.17 10.15 -14.83
C ALA A 667 22.69 11.58 -15.01
N HIS A 668 23.22 11.86 -16.19
CA HIS A 668 23.73 13.16 -16.62
C HIS A 668 22.92 13.61 -17.83
N PHE A 669 22.13 14.68 -17.70
CA PHE A 669 21.29 15.17 -18.79
C PHE A 669 22.00 16.29 -19.55
N THR A 670 22.26 16.05 -20.83
CA THR A 670 22.81 17.05 -21.76
C THR A 670 21.69 17.52 -22.70
N ASP A 671 21.90 18.64 -23.40
CA ASP A 671 20.87 19.27 -24.25
C ASP A 671 20.27 18.31 -25.31
N ASP A 672 21.01 17.25 -25.68
CA ASP A 672 20.59 16.30 -26.73
C ASP A 672 20.34 14.86 -26.26
N ASN A 673 20.80 14.44 -25.06
CA ASN A 673 20.70 13.04 -24.57
C ASN A 673 20.89 12.86 -23.04
N VAL A 674 20.51 11.69 -22.51
CA VAL A 674 20.81 11.24 -21.14
C VAL A 674 21.99 10.26 -21.15
N GLU A 675 23.06 10.60 -20.46
CA GLU A 675 24.24 9.74 -20.27
C GLU A 675 24.17 9.05 -18.90
N ILE A 676 24.45 7.74 -18.86
CA ILE A 676 24.57 6.98 -17.61
C ILE A 676 26.05 6.87 -17.25
N ILE A 677 26.46 7.60 -16.21
CA ILE A 677 27.82 7.61 -15.69
C ILE A 677 27.96 6.49 -14.65
N THR A 678 28.90 5.58 -14.90
CA THR A 678 29.30 4.55 -13.93
C THR A 678 30.15 5.19 -12.81
N PRO A 679 29.82 4.98 -11.53
CA PRO A 679 30.61 5.53 -10.43
C PRO A 679 32.04 4.98 -10.41
N LEU A 680 32.99 5.84 -10.04
CA LEU A 680 34.36 5.42 -9.73
C LEU A 680 34.37 4.60 -8.44
N GLN A 681 33.61 5.07 -7.45
CA GLN A 681 33.51 4.48 -6.13
C GLN A 681 32.16 4.85 -5.52
N VAL A 682 31.58 3.94 -4.74
CA VAL A 682 30.43 4.21 -3.88
C VAL A 682 30.92 3.98 -2.45
N THR A 683 30.85 5.01 -1.61
CA THR A 683 31.22 4.95 -0.19
C THR A 683 29.98 4.63 0.65
N SER A 684 30.06 4.69 1.98
CA SER A 684 28.86 4.54 2.83
C SER A 684 27.91 5.75 2.76
N THR A 685 28.31 6.85 2.12
CA THR A 685 27.57 8.11 2.11
C THR A 685 27.50 8.79 0.74
N HIS A 686 28.43 8.51 -0.19
CA HIS A 686 28.53 9.21 -1.47
C HIS A 686 28.83 8.30 -2.66
N VAL A 687 28.25 8.66 -3.80
CA VAL A 687 28.61 8.17 -5.13
C VAL A 687 29.64 9.13 -5.73
N ILE A 688 30.84 8.63 -6.02
CA ILE A 688 31.95 9.41 -6.54
C ILE A 688 32.04 9.23 -8.05
N ILE A 689 31.97 10.34 -8.79
CA ILE A 689 32.11 10.35 -10.26
C ILE A 689 33.21 11.31 -10.70
N ARG A 690 33.81 11.00 -11.86
CA ARG A 690 34.64 11.96 -12.60
C ARG A 690 33.74 12.83 -13.46
N ILE A 691 33.95 14.14 -13.44
CA ILE A 691 33.16 15.07 -14.25
C ILE A 691 33.81 15.23 -15.62
N GLN A 692 33.03 15.04 -16.69
CA GLN A 692 33.43 15.37 -18.08
C GLN A 692 32.62 16.53 -18.67
N GLY A 693 31.50 16.90 -18.04
CA GLY A 693 30.63 18.02 -18.35
C GLY A 693 29.73 18.33 -17.15
N LEU A 694 29.22 19.56 -17.06
CA LEU A 694 28.39 20.02 -15.95
C LEU A 694 27.01 20.43 -16.46
N SER A 695 25.98 19.84 -15.87
CA SER A 695 24.57 20.12 -16.14
C SER A 695 23.69 19.49 -15.04
N LEU A 696 22.56 18.89 -15.40
CA LEU A 696 21.69 18.13 -14.51
C LEU A 696 22.28 16.74 -14.21
N LEU A 697 22.55 16.47 -12.94
CA LEU A 697 23.15 15.24 -12.43
C LEU A 697 22.31 14.66 -11.29
N GLY A 698 21.95 13.38 -11.35
CA GLY A 698 21.12 12.73 -10.34
C GLY A 698 21.43 11.24 -10.19
N ILE A 699 21.36 10.71 -8.97
CA ILE A 699 21.63 9.29 -8.71
C ILE A 699 20.41 8.47 -9.17
N ILE A 700 20.69 7.38 -9.88
CA ILE A 700 19.71 6.37 -10.29
C ILE A 700 20.11 4.97 -9.76
N SER A 701 19.12 4.10 -9.56
CA SER A 701 19.31 2.72 -9.06
C SER A 701 18.38 1.74 -9.79
N ASP A 702 18.72 0.44 -9.84
CA ASP A 702 17.92 -0.58 -10.55
C ASP A 702 16.63 -0.92 -9.77
N LEU A 703 15.46 -0.73 -10.41
CA LEU A 703 14.13 -1.03 -9.84
C LEU A 703 14.03 -2.48 -9.35
N ARG A 704 14.79 -3.42 -9.94
CA ARG A 704 14.80 -4.83 -9.52
C ARG A 704 15.42 -5.02 -8.14
N ASP A 705 16.44 -4.24 -7.79
CA ASP A 705 17.08 -4.39 -6.48
C ASP A 705 16.15 -3.85 -5.37
N LEU A 706 15.37 -2.78 -5.63
CA LEU A 706 14.34 -2.25 -4.71
C LEU A 706 13.09 -3.15 -4.54
N LEU A 707 12.66 -3.84 -5.60
CA LEU A 707 11.45 -4.69 -5.58
C LEU A 707 11.71 -6.11 -5.06
N PHE A 708 12.91 -6.67 -5.26
CA PHE A 708 13.23 -8.07 -4.92
C PHE A 708 14.10 -8.22 -3.66
N LYS A 709 14.74 -7.15 -3.17
CA LYS A 709 15.44 -7.12 -1.88
C LYS A 709 15.07 -5.85 -1.09
N PRO A 710 14.30 -5.95 0.00
CA PRO A 710 14.02 -4.79 0.84
C PRO A 710 15.31 -4.31 1.53
N HIS A 711 15.93 -3.25 0.99
CA HIS A 711 17.14 -2.65 1.53
C HIS A 711 16.83 -1.52 2.51
N LEU A 712 17.63 -1.43 3.57
CA LEU A 712 17.50 -0.39 4.57
C LEU A 712 18.21 0.87 4.08
N ILE A 713 17.54 2.02 4.21
CA ILE A 713 18.13 3.31 3.89
C ILE A 713 18.23 4.18 5.14
N ASN A 714 19.22 5.04 5.18
CA ASN A 714 19.26 6.19 6.07
C ASN A 714 18.14 7.15 5.68
N ALA A 715 17.21 7.37 6.60
CA ALA A 715 16.04 8.22 6.40
C ALA A 715 15.97 9.28 7.50
N GLN A 716 14.98 10.17 7.40
CA GLN A 716 14.73 11.22 8.36
C GLN A 716 13.24 11.45 8.58
N VAL A 717 12.88 11.80 9.82
CA VAL A 717 11.55 12.23 10.23
C VAL A 717 11.58 13.73 10.52
N LEU A 718 10.86 14.53 9.72
CA LEU A 718 10.74 15.98 9.95
C LEU A 718 9.34 16.34 10.46
N LEU A 719 9.30 17.29 11.39
CA LEU A 719 8.07 17.71 12.06
C LEU A 719 7.76 19.17 11.74
N PHE A 720 6.54 19.44 11.29
CA PHE A 720 6.04 20.79 11.01
C PHE A 720 4.72 21.02 11.72
N TYR A 721 4.62 22.11 12.47
CA TYR A 721 3.46 22.44 13.28
C TYR A 721 2.73 23.67 12.73
N LYS A 722 1.42 23.52 12.53
CA LYS A 722 0.52 24.56 12.04
C LYS A 722 -0.53 24.86 13.08
N THR A 723 -0.53 26.11 13.56
CA THR A 723 -1.61 26.66 14.35
C THR A 723 -2.75 27.03 13.42
N LEU A 724 -3.94 26.49 13.66
CA LEU A 724 -5.15 26.84 12.92
C LEU A 724 -5.88 27.98 13.64
N ALA A 725 -6.62 28.78 12.88
CA ALA A 725 -7.30 29.96 13.42
C ALA A 725 -8.25 29.59 14.57
N VAL A 726 -8.46 30.53 15.49
CA VAL A 726 -9.14 30.42 16.80
C VAL A 726 -10.52 29.75 16.77
N THR A 727 -11.17 29.62 15.61
CA THR A 727 -12.45 28.92 15.44
C THR A 727 -12.33 27.40 15.38
N GLN A 728 -11.12 26.84 15.17
CA GLN A 728 -10.85 25.41 15.17
C GLN A 728 -10.14 25.04 16.48
N SER A 729 -10.76 24.18 17.29
CA SER A 729 -10.17 23.66 18.54
C SER A 729 -8.96 22.74 18.33
N VAL A 730 -8.42 22.65 17.11
CA VAL A 730 -7.44 21.65 16.71
C VAL A 730 -6.30 22.31 15.93
N ASN A 731 -5.07 22.04 16.35
CA ASN A 731 -3.82 22.31 15.64
C ASN A 731 -3.35 21.05 14.91
N ILE A 732 -2.51 21.20 13.88
CA ILE A 732 -2.00 20.05 13.12
C ILE A 732 -0.48 19.98 13.21
N LEU A 733 0.03 18.79 13.55
CA LEU A 733 1.43 18.42 13.45
C LEU A 733 1.63 17.47 12.26
N TYR A 734 2.34 17.93 11.25
CA TYR A 734 2.71 17.18 10.06
C TYR A 734 4.00 16.38 10.31
N ILE A 735 3.97 15.09 10.02
CA ILE A 735 5.12 14.19 10.05
C ILE A 735 5.52 13.86 8.62
N HIS A 736 6.79 14.08 8.29
CA HIS A 736 7.39 13.78 6.99
C HIS A 736 8.39 12.65 7.13
N LEU A 737 8.18 11.56 6.39
CA LEU A 737 9.18 10.53 6.20
C LEU A 737 9.93 10.82 4.90
N LEU A 738 11.22 11.09 4.97
CA LEU A 738 12.03 11.44 3.79
C LEU A 738 13.32 10.59 3.76
N PRO A 739 13.87 10.30 2.56
CA PRO A 739 15.24 9.83 2.42
C PRO A 739 16.25 10.79 3.08
N GLY A 740 17.32 10.24 3.64
CA GLY A 740 18.33 11.01 4.37
C GLY A 740 19.19 11.91 3.48
N ASN A 741 19.18 11.70 2.16
CA ASN A 741 19.89 12.53 1.18
C ASN A 741 19.03 13.69 0.63
N ILE A 742 17.82 13.90 1.16
CA ILE A 742 17.04 15.12 0.88
C ILE A 742 17.45 16.24 1.85
N PRO A 743 17.91 17.41 1.36
CA PRO A 743 18.33 18.50 2.24
C PRO A 743 17.18 19.06 3.08
N THR A 744 17.34 19.09 4.41
CA THR A 744 16.32 19.57 5.35
C THR A 744 15.96 21.05 5.10
N ASP A 745 16.95 21.88 4.79
CA ASP A 745 16.74 23.32 4.54
C ASP A 745 15.84 23.58 3.31
N GLU A 746 15.87 22.71 2.29
CA GLU A 746 14.98 22.81 1.13
C GLU A 746 13.52 22.55 1.52
N VAL A 747 13.29 21.54 2.35
CA VAL A 747 11.95 21.21 2.86
C VAL A 747 11.41 22.37 3.71
N ILE A 748 12.25 22.96 4.57
CA ILE A 748 11.89 24.12 5.39
C ILE A 748 11.60 25.34 4.51
N LYS A 749 12.44 25.65 3.52
CA LYS A 749 12.25 26.78 2.59
C LYS A 749 10.94 26.68 1.81
N LYS A 750 10.51 25.48 1.40
CA LYS A 750 9.22 25.25 0.72
C LYS A 750 8.02 25.36 1.66
N ARG A 751 8.21 25.20 2.97
CA ARG A 751 7.15 25.22 3.99
C ARG A 751 7.24 26.40 4.96
N LYS A 752 7.75 27.56 4.51
CA LYS A 752 7.91 28.79 5.32
C LYS A 752 6.66 29.23 6.08
N SER A 753 5.46 28.89 5.61
CA SER A 753 4.20 29.23 6.28
C SER A 753 3.84 28.32 7.46
N ILE A 754 4.67 27.33 7.81
CA ILE A 754 4.43 26.35 8.86
C ILE A 754 5.68 26.27 9.76
N LYS A 755 5.51 26.19 11.07
CA LYS A 755 6.63 26.15 12.03
C LYS A 755 7.37 24.81 11.93
N TYR A 756 8.67 24.82 11.63
CA TYR A 756 9.52 23.64 11.75
C TYR A 756 9.85 23.37 13.23
N ILE A 757 9.80 22.10 13.64
CA ILE A 757 10.21 21.67 14.98
C ILE A 757 11.55 20.95 14.87
N GLU A 758 12.59 21.58 15.41
CA GLU A 758 13.91 20.97 15.49
C GLU A 758 13.91 19.80 16.49
N THR A 759 14.34 18.63 16.01
CA THR A 759 14.46 17.41 16.81
C THR A 759 15.45 16.46 16.14
N THR A 760 15.90 15.43 16.86
CA THR A 760 16.65 14.32 16.28
C THR A 760 15.82 13.59 15.23
N SER A 761 16.13 13.82 13.95
CA SER A 761 15.33 13.37 12.81
C SER A 761 15.76 12.01 12.24
N LYS A 762 17.03 11.62 12.38
CA LYS A 762 17.61 10.44 11.73
C LYS A 762 16.91 9.13 12.15
N CYS A 763 16.60 8.29 11.16
CA CYS A 763 16.04 6.95 11.33
C CYS A 763 16.46 6.03 10.18
N GLN A 764 16.01 4.78 10.21
CA GLN A 764 16.25 3.82 9.14
C GLN A 764 14.91 3.29 8.63
N LEU A 765 14.66 3.42 7.33
CA LEU A 765 13.41 3.00 6.69
C LEU A 765 13.69 2.10 5.49
N ILE A 766 12.69 1.33 5.09
CA ILE A 766 12.72 0.44 3.93
C ILE A 766 11.69 0.98 2.94
N PRO A 767 12.09 1.36 1.72
CA PRO A 767 11.18 1.81 0.68
C PRO A 767 10.10 0.76 0.36
N GLY A 768 8.88 1.21 0.05
CA GLY A 768 7.73 0.35 -0.23
C GLY A 768 7.12 -0.32 1.02
N ARG A 769 7.65 -0.08 2.22
CA ARG A 769 7.07 -0.59 3.47
C ARG A 769 6.13 0.39 4.13
N LYS A 770 5.24 -0.18 4.94
CA LYS A 770 4.22 0.55 5.69
C LYS A 770 4.71 0.95 7.07
N TYR A 771 4.40 2.17 7.45
CA TYR A 771 4.74 2.80 8.72
C TYR A 771 3.51 3.44 9.35
N LYS A 772 3.54 3.63 10.67
CA LYS A 772 2.50 4.34 11.41
C LYS A 772 3.08 5.18 12.54
N PRO A 773 2.55 6.38 12.81
CA PRO A 773 2.90 7.16 13.98
C PRO A 773 2.57 6.42 15.29
N SER A 774 3.38 6.66 16.31
CA SER A 774 3.07 6.37 17.70
C SER A 774 2.90 7.70 18.42
N CYS A 775 1.67 8.15 18.60
CA CYS A 775 1.38 9.47 19.18
C CYS A 775 0.21 9.50 20.19
N HIS A 776 0.06 8.47 21.02
CA HIS A 776 -1.00 8.41 22.03
C HIS A 776 -0.90 9.55 23.08
N PRO A 777 -2.02 10.21 23.43
CA PRO A 777 -3.42 9.88 23.10
C PRO A 777 -3.98 10.57 21.83
N HIS A 778 -3.13 11.20 21.03
CA HIS A 778 -3.58 12.01 19.88
C HIS A 778 -4.00 11.17 18.68
N GLU A 779 -4.99 11.67 17.95
CA GLU A 779 -5.44 11.09 16.68
C GLU A 779 -4.52 11.50 15.54
N TYR A 780 -4.37 10.62 14.56
CA TYR A 780 -3.53 10.86 13.40
C TYR A 780 -4.09 10.16 12.17
N GLN A 781 -3.83 10.76 11.00
CA GLN A 781 -4.24 10.23 9.71
C GLN A 781 -3.09 10.31 8.68
N PRO A 782 -2.98 9.34 7.76
CA PRO A 782 -3.65 8.04 7.79
C PRO A 782 -3.14 7.16 8.96
N THR A 783 -3.87 6.08 9.30
CA THR A 783 -3.44 5.16 10.37
C THR A 783 -2.16 4.42 10.03
N VAL A 784 -1.91 4.19 8.74
CA VAL A 784 -0.72 3.55 8.18
C VAL A 784 -0.48 4.16 6.80
N GLU A 785 0.76 4.41 6.42
CA GLU A 785 1.15 4.86 5.07
C GLU A 785 2.39 4.14 4.57
N THR A 786 2.52 4.02 3.25
CA THR A 786 3.70 3.42 2.59
C THR A 786 4.79 4.49 2.40
N PHE A 787 6.02 4.19 2.81
CA PHE A 787 7.16 5.05 2.55
C PHE A 787 7.64 4.88 1.11
N ASP A 788 7.39 5.90 0.28
CA ASP A 788 7.74 5.93 -1.14
C ASP A 788 8.75 7.05 -1.42
N ILE A 789 9.91 6.69 -2.01
CA ILE A 789 10.97 7.64 -2.34
C ILE A 789 10.58 8.53 -3.52
N ASP A 790 9.86 7.99 -4.51
CA ASP A 790 9.61 8.66 -5.80
C ASP A 790 8.65 9.86 -5.66
N LEU A 791 7.69 9.79 -4.73
CA LEU A 791 6.76 10.89 -4.44
C LEU A 791 7.49 12.18 -4.03
N HIS A 792 8.65 12.06 -3.38
CA HIS A 792 9.40 13.21 -2.87
C HIS A 792 10.31 13.85 -3.93
N LEU A 793 10.69 13.10 -4.97
CA LEU A 793 11.68 13.54 -5.97
C LEU A 793 11.05 14.21 -7.21
N THR A 794 9.76 13.95 -7.48
CA THR A 794 9.04 14.45 -8.67
C THR A 794 8.49 15.86 -8.56
N SER A 795 7.94 16.22 -7.41
CA SER A 795 7.15 17.45 -7.27
C SER A 795 7.84 18.55 -6.46
N LEU A 796 8.90 18.22 -5.71
CA LEU A 796 9.53 19.09 -4.70
C LEU A 796 8.54 19.76 -3.71
N ASN A 797 7.30 19.25 -3.64
CA ASN A 797 6.23 19.79 -2.79
C ASN A 797 6.20 19.14 -1.40
N PHE A 798 7.06 18.14 -1.15
CA PHE A 798 7.26 17.42 0.11
C PHE A 798 5.96 17.30 0.91
N HIS A 799 5.05 16.43 0.46
CA HIS A 799 3.78 16.18 1.13
C HIS A 799 4.01 15.48 2.47
N ALA A 800 3.18 15.82 3.47
CA ALA A 800 3.27 15.18 4.78
C ALA A 800 2.80 13.74 4.67
N THR A 801 3.54 12.83 5.29
CA THR A 801 3.19 11.41 5.35
C THR A 801 2.06 11.18 6.35
N PHE A 802 2.07 11.91 7.47
CA PHE A 802 1.00 11.86 8.48
C PHE A 802 0.64 13.24 8.98
N GLU A 803 -0.62 13.39 9.39
CA GLU A 803 -1.18 14.55 10.07
C GLU A 803 -1.64 14.10 11.45
N VAL A 804 -1.09 14.68 12.51
CA VAL A 804 -1.51 14.45 13.89
C VAL A 804 -2.34 15.64 14.35
N PHE A 805 -3.55 15.36 14.81
CA PHE A 805 -4.48 16.36 15.31
C PHE A 805 -4.27 16.57 16.80
N LEU A 806 -3.98 17.81 17.17
CA LEU A 806 -3.61 18.20 18.52
C LEU A 806 -4.61 19.22 19.03
N ASP A 807 -5.04 19.10 20.28
CA ASP A 807 -5.92 20.09 20.89
C ASP A 807 -5.23 21.46 20.95
N CYS A 808 -5.99 22.55 20.87
CA CYS A 808 -5.39 23.90 20.80
C CYS A 808 -4.55 24.25 22.03
N GLU A 809 -4.83 23.63 23.17
CA GLU A 809 -4.12 23.79 24.46
C GLU A 809 -2.86 22.91 24.58
N THR A 810 -2.61 22.02 23.61
CA THR A 810 -1.50 21.07 23.66
C THR A 810 -0.15 21.79 23.58
N LYS A 811 0.62 21.80 24.68
CA LYS A 811 1.96 22.43 24.74
C LYS A 811 3.07 21.54 24.21
N ASN A 812 2.95 20.24 24.40
CA ASN A 812 3.90 19.23 23.95
C ASN A 812 3.17 17.94 23.57
N ALA A 813 3.76 17.16 22.67
CA ALA A 813 3.26 15.86 22.24
C ALA A 813 4.38 14.81 22.30
N ARG A 814 4.02 13.53 22.49
CA ARG A 814 4.98 12.42 22.39
C ARG A 814 4.80 11.74 21.04
N ILE A 815 5.82 11.77 20.19
CA ILE A 815 5.74 11.30 18.80
C ILE A 815 6.85 10.28 18.55
N GLY A 816 6.49 9.13 17.98
CA GLY A 816 7.38 8.09 17.49
C GLY A 816 6.90 7.51 16.15
N LEU A 817 7.64 6.56 15.59
CA LEU A 817 7.27 5.86 14.35
C LEU A 817 7.45 4.35 14.52
N LEU A 818 6.44 3.60 14.09
CA LEU A 818 6.38 2.16 14.12
C LEU A 818 6.39 1.59 12.70
N ASP A 819 7.02 0.45 12.50
CA ASP A 819 6.91 -0.31 11.26
C ASP A 819 5.61 -1.15 11.19
N GLU A 820 5.41 -1.84 10.07
CA GLU A 820 4.28 -2.74 9.82
C GLU A 820 4.13 -3.89 10.85
N TYR A 821 5.17 -4.20 11.63
CA TYR A 821 5.14 -5.21 12.71
C TYR A 821 4.93 -4.59 14.08
N GLY A 822 4.79 -3.27 14.18
CA GLY A 822 4.67 -2.54 15.43
C GLY A 822 5.99 -2.36 16.17
N ARG A 823 7.15 -2.52 15.51
CA ARG A 823 8.46 -2.24 16.10
C ARG A 823 8.78 -0.76 15.95
N GLU A 824 9.39 -0.17 16.97
CA GLU A 824 9.86 1.22 16.93
C GLU A 824 11.04 1.36 15.98
N VAL A 825 10.86 2.18 14.94
CA VAL A 825 11.92 2.56 13.97
C VAL A 825 12.40 4.00 14.19
N TRP A 826 11.62 4.78 14.92
CA TRP A 826 12.02 6.09 15.44
C TRP A 826 11.38 6.26 16.82
N GLU A 827 12.22 6.22 17.86
CA GLU A 827 11.77 6.13 19.25
C GLU A 827 10.84 7.29 19.67
N PRO A 828 9.73 7.01 20.40
CA PRO A 828 8.80 8.03 20.86
C PRO A 828 9.43 9.07 21.79
N ARG A 829 9.54 10.31 21.33
CA ARG A 829 10.13 11.44 22.06
C ARG A 829 9.16 12.60 22.26
N ARG A 830 9.41 13.40 23.30
CA ARG A 830 8.60 14.59 23.61
C ARG A 830 9.03 15.75 22.71
N VAL A 831 8.08 16.39 22.05
CA VAL A 831 8.28 17.57 21.20
C VAL A 831 7.48 18.75 21.73
N PHE A 832 8.08 19.93 21.76
CA PHE A 832 7.44 21.17 22.24
C PHE A 832 6.84 21.95 21.08
N LEU A 833 5.56 22.28 21.18
CA LEU A 833 4.77 22.87 20.08
C LEU A 833 4.75 24.40 20.18
N THR A 834 4.68 24.91 21.41
CA THR A 834 4.86 26.33 21.74
C THR A 834 6.34 26.62 21.98
N ALA A 835 6.86 27.71 21.41
CA ALA A 835 8.16 28.20 21.83
C ALA A 835 8.04 28.66 23.29
N ASP A 836 9.03 28.33 24.12
CA ASP A 836 9.16 28.92 25.43
C ASP A 836 9.09 30.44 25.30
N THR A 837 8.10 31.03 25.95
CA THR A 837 7.83 32.47 25.99
C THR A 837 8.85 33.21 26.87
N SER A 838 10.07 32.68 27.02
CA SER A 838 11.10 33.23 27.90
C SER A 838 12.40 33.66 27.21
N ALA A 839 12.53 33.57 25.87
CA ALA A 839 13.79 33.96 25.23
C ALA A 839 13.74 34.41 23.76
N GLU A 840 12.63 34.97 23.26
CA GLU A 840 12.66 35.75 22.02
C GLU A 840 12.44 37.22 22.34
N ALA A 841 13.50 38.01 22.15
CA ALA A 841 13.54 39.44 22.35
C ALA A 841 12.43 40.13 21.53
N THR A 842 11.31 40.44 22.19
CA THR A 842 10.37 41.44 21.70
C THR A 842 11.14 42.76 21.69
N SER A 843 11.30 43.38 20.53
CA SER A 843 11.89 44.72 20.46
C SER A 843 11.17 45.64 21.46
N PRO A 844 11.88 46.59 22.12
CA PRO A 844 11.26 47.49 23.12
C PRO A 844 10.00 48.19 22.60
N LYS A 845 9.93 48.42 21.28
CA LYS A 845 8.77 48.99 20.59
C LYS A 845 7.53 48.08 20.62
N VAL A 846 7.69 46.78 20.40
CA VAL A 846 6.58 45.80 20.45
C VAL A 846 6.08 45.64 21.87
N ALA A 847 7.00 45.59 22.85
CA ALA A 847 6.62 45.53 24.27
C ALA A 847 5.84 46.78 24.71
N ALA A 848 6.27 47.98 24.27
CA ALA A 848 5.56 49.23 24.55
C ALA A 848 4.17 49.28 23.88
N ALA A 849 4.05 48.82 22.64
CA ALA A 849 2.77 48.77 21.92
C ALA A 849 1.77 47.82 22.57
N VAL A 850 2.21 46.62 22.97
CA VAL A 850 1.39 45.65 23.70
C VAL A 850 0.91 46.24 25.03
N LYS A 851 1.83 46.84 25.78
CA LYS A 851 1.53 47.49 27.05
C LYS A 851 0.49 48.60 26.89
N PHE A 852 0.64 49.47 25.88
CA PHE A 852 -0.33 50.54 25.60
C PHE A 852 -1.73 49.99 25.32
N VAL A 853 -1.82 48.98 24.44
CA VAL A 853 -3.11 48.38 24.03
C VAL A 853 -3.82 47.80 25.24
N ASP A 854 -3.10 47.04 26.08
CA ASP A 854 -3.65 46.40 27.27
C ASP A 854 -4.02 47.37 28.39
N GLU A 855 -3.20 48.39 28.65
CA GLU A 855 -3.49 49.41 29.67
C GLU A 855 -4.70 50.27 29.32
N HIS A 856 -4.88 50.61 28.04
CA HIS A 856 -5.94 51.51 27.59
C HIS A 856 -7.17 50.78 27.04
N ARG A 857 -7.27 49.45 27.21
CA ARG A 857 -8.38 48.62 26.73
C ARG A 857 -9.78 49.23 26.99
N PRO A 858 -10.12 49.72 28.21
CA PRO A 858 -11.45 50.28 28.45
C PRO A 858 -11.73 51.53 27.61
N ALA A 859 -10.73 52.41 27.48
CA ALA A 859 -10.84 53.64 26.71
C ALA A 859 -10.89 53.35 25.20
N ILE A 860 -10.11 52.39 24.71
CA ILE A 860 -10.12 51.92 23.32
C ILE A 860 -11.50 51.35 22.97
N ILE A 861 -12.06 50.48 23.80
CA ILE A 861 -13.40 49.90 23.59
C ILE A 861 -14.49 50.98 23.59
N GLN A 862 -14.38 51.97 24.48
CA GLN A 862 -15.43 52.97 24.64
C GLN A 862 -15.38 54.10 23.59
N ARG A 863 -14.18 54.53 23.18
CA ARG A 863 -13.96 55.76 22.40
C ARG A 863 -13.78 55.53 20.90
N ILE A 864 -13.49 54.30 20.46
CA ILE A 864 -13.34 54.01 19.02
C ILE A 864 -14.72 53.73 18.40
N SER A 865 -15.12 54.59 17.47
CA SER A 865 -16.34 54.43 16.67
C SER A 865 -16.09 53.78 15.30
N SER A 866 -14.89 53.95 14.72
CA SER A 866 -14.53 53.48 13.37
C SER A 866 -13.96 52.05 13.36
N VAL A 867 -14.58 51.14 14.12
CA VAL A 867 -14.05 49.77 14.31
C VAL A 867 -14.00 48.97 13.01
N LYS A 868 -14.95 49.20 12.10
CA LYS A 868 -15.03 48.51 10.79
C LYS A 868 -13.82 48.83 9.90
N GLU A 869 -13.38 50.08 9.87
CA GLU A 869 -12.22 50.51 9.08
C GLU A 869 -10.91 49.97 9.64
N ILE A 870 -10.82 49.78 10.96
CA ILE A 870 -9.68 49.16 11.60
C ILE A 870 -9.68 47.65 11.33
N ALA A 871 -10.86 47.02 11.39
CA ALA A 871 -11.03 45.60 11.05
C ALA A 871 -10.68 45.33 9.57
N ASP A 872 -11.04 46.22 8.65
CA ASP A 872 -10.67 46.09 7.23
C ASP A 872 -9.16 46.19 7.00
N ASP A 873 -8.48 47.10 7.69
CA ASP A 873 -7.02 47.20 7.62
C ASP A 873 -6.34 45.93 8.15
N LEU A 874 -6.82 45.41 9.28
CA LEU A 874 -6.33 44.15 9.84
C LEU A 874 -6.63 42.96 8.91
N LEU A 875 -7.78 42.96 8.23
CA LEU A 875 -8.12 41.93 7.24
C LEU A 875 -7.20 42.04 6.01
N SER A 876 -6.93 43.25 5.52
CA SER A 876 -6.04 43.50 4.38
C SER A 876 -4.61 43.03 4.65
N LYS A 877 -4.16 43.14 5.90
CA LYS A 877 -2.88 42.64 6.40
C LYS A 877 -2.91 41.15 6.77
N LYS A 878 -4.04 40.46 6.55
CA LYS A 878 -4.28 39.05 6.88
C LYS A 878 -4.09 38.71 8.37
N ILE A 879 -4.33 39.68 9.25
CA ILE A 879 -4.23 39.54 10.70
C ILE A 879 -5.51 38.98 11.31
N ILE A 880 -6.66 39.36 10.76
CA ILE A 880 -7.96 38.76 11.09
C ILE A 880 -8.54 38.07 9.85
N SER A 881 -9.40 37.07 10.05
CA SER A 881 -10.07 36.36 8.96
C SER A 881 -11.31 37.09 8.46
N GLU A 882 -11.77 36.74 7.26
CA GLU A 882 -13.01 37.27 6.68
C GLU A 882 -14.24 36.92 7.54
N GLU A 883 -14.26 35.71 8.13
CA GLU A 883 -15.28 35.30 9.10
C GLU A 883 -15.30 36.19 10.35
N MET A 884 -14.11 36.53 10.88
CA MET A 884 -13.98 37.43 12.03
C MET A 884 -14.43 38.85 11.69
N ASN A 885 -14.05 39.37 10.50
CA ASN A 885 -14.52 40.68 10.05
C ASN A 885 -16.05 40.69 9.89
N ASN A 886 -16.64 39.60 9.41
CA ASN A 886 -18.10 39.46 9.30
C ASN A 886 -18.79 39.41 10.68
N LYS A 887 -18.20 38.74 11.68
CA LYS A 887 -18.69 38.75 13.07
C LYS A 887 -18.65 40.14 13.67
N ILE A 888 -17.52 40.85 13.53
CA ILE A 888 -17.40 42.25 13.94
C ILE A 888 -18.49 43.07 13.25
N ARG A 889 -18.65 42.96 11.92
CA ARG A 889 -19.66 43.71 11.17
C ARG A 889 -21.11 43.39 11.57
N GLY A 890 -21.37 42.19 12.09
CA GLY A 890 -22.68 41.74 12.57
C GLY A 890 -23.14 42.39 13.87
N GLU A 891 -22.23 42.99 14.64
CA GLU A 891 -22.56 43.63 15.92
C GLU A 891 -23.16 45.02 15.75
N LYS A 892 -24.11 45.34 16.64
CA LYS A 892 -24.94 46.56 16.55
C LYS A 892 -24.21 47.82 17.02
N THR A 893 -23.33 47.71 18.01
CA THR A 893 -22.65 48.85 18.63
C THR A 893 -21.15 48.81 18.34
N SER A 894 -20.50 49.97 18.24
CA SER A 894 -19.04 50.02 18.05
C SER A 894 -18.29 49.42 19.25
N GLN A 895 -18.87 49.46 20.44
CA GLN A 895 -18.29 48.87 21.65
C GLN A 895 -18.28 47.34 21.57
N ASP A 896 -19.35 46.72 21.08
CA ASP A 896 -19.42 45.26 20.91
C ASP A 896 -18.53 44.79 19.76
N GLN A 897 -18.48 45.57 18.67
CA GLN A 897 -17.51 45.39 17.58
C GLN A 897 -16.08 45.39 18.12
N MET A 898 -15.75 46.36 18.98
CA MET A 898 -14.41 46.52 19.53
C MET A 898 -14.08 45.42 20.55
N ARG A 899 -15.07 44.91 21.30
CA ARG A 899 -14.87 43.75 22.21
C ARG A 899 -14.50 42.49 21.44
N ILE A 900 -15.25 42.16 20.39
CA ILE A 900 -14.94 41.02 19.52
C ILE A 900 -13.57 41.19 18.88
N LEU A 901 -13.27 42.38 18.34
CA LEU A 901 -11.96 42.67 17.77
C LEU A 901 -10.84 42.48 18.80
N TYR A 902 -11.04 42.95 20.03
CA TYR A 902 -10.05 42.84 21.11
C TYR A 902 -9.79 41.40 21.54
N ASP A 903 -10.83 40.55 21.56
CA ASP A 903 -10.66 39.11 21.79
C ASP A 903 -9.80 38.48 20.68
N GLY A 904 -9.99 38.93 19.43
CA GLY A 904 -9.09 38.61 18.31
C GLY A 904 -7.64 39.06 18.55
N LEU A 905 -7.42 40.27 19.05
CA LEU A 905 -6.07 40.78 19.35
C LEU A 905 -5.38 39.99 20.46
N ASN A 906 -6.11 39.60 21.50
CA ASN A 906 -5.58 38.77 22.59
C ASN A 906 -5.18 37.38 22.09
N SER A 907 -5.98 36.80 21.19
CA SER A 907 -5.68 35.50 20.59
C SER A 907 -4.50 35.53 19.61
N GLY A 908 -4.22 36.69 18.98
CA GLY A 908 -3.13 36.88 18.01
C GLY A 908 -1.75 37.18 18.62
N GLY A 909 -1.67 37.41 19.93
CA GLY A 909 -0.40 37.65 20.63
C GLY A 909 0.25 39.02 20.39
N ALA A 910 1.51 39.16 20.80
CA ALA A 910 2.22 40.45 20.89
C ALA A 910 2.39 41.17 19.54
N ALA A 911 2.65 40.43 18.46
CA ALA A 911 2.83 41.00 17.12
C ALA A 911 1.52 41.61 16.57
N VAL A 912 0.38 40.94 16.81
CA VAL A 912 -0.93 41.41 16.38
C VAL A 912 -1.36 42.67 17.14
N LYS A 913 -1.10 42.72 18.45
CA LYS A 913 -1.32 43.93 19.26
C LYS A 913 -0.44 45.09 18.81
N ALA A 914 0.81 44.83 18.43
CA ALA A 914 1.71 45.85 17.91
C ALA A 914 1.19 46.42 16.58
N GLU A 915 0.72 45.58 15.65
CA GLU A 915 0.17 46.08 14.40
C GLU A 915 -1.13 46.86 14.59
N PHE A 916 -1.99 46.40 15.51
CA PHE A 916 -3.19 47.15 15.89
C PHE A 916 -2.85 48.53 16.44
N TYR A 917 -1.83 48.62 17.30
CA TYR A 917 -1.34 49.90 17.81
C TYR A 917 -0.79 50.81 16.70
N GLU A 918 -0.07 50.28 15.70
CA GLU A 918 0.38 51.08 14.55
C GLU A 918 -0.79 51.58 13.70
N ILE A 919 -1.84 50.77 13.52
CA ILE A 919 -3.08 51.21 12.87
C ILE A 919 -3.76 52.32 13.68
N LEU A 920 -3.78 52.20 15.01
CA LEU A 920 -4.31 53.25 15.88
C LEU A 920 -3.50 54.55 15.75
N LYS A 921 -2.17 54.49 15.66
CA LYS A 921 -1.35 55.67 15.40
C LYS A 921 -1.69 56.31 14.07
N VAL A 922 -1.77 55.52 13.00
CA VAL A 922 -2.05 56.05 11.66
C VAL A 922 -3.45 56.67 11.57
N LYS A 923 -4.48 56.02 12.13
CA LYS A 923 -5.88 56.43 11.94
C LYS A 923 -6.44 57.30 13.05
N LEU A 924 -5.94 57.14 14.26
CA LEU A 924 -6.48 57.73 15.48
C LEU A 924 -5.35 58.36 16.32
N GLN A 925 -4.38 59.01 15.66
CA GLN A 925 -3.21 59.62 16.31
C GLN A 925 -3.59 60.52 17.50
N SER A 926 -4.61 61.37 17.36
CA SER A 926 -5.05 62.26 18.44
C SER A 926 -5.55 61.51 19.69
N LEU A 927 -6.22 60.37 19.51
CA LEU A 927 -6.67 59.53 20.60
C LEU A 927 -5.49 58.81 21.27
N VAL A 928 -4.51 58.35 20.47
CA VAL A 928 -3.29 57.73 20.99
C VAL A 928 -2.47 58.74 21.79
N ASP A 929 -2.25 59.94 21.27
CA ASP A 929 -1.51 61.01 21.95
C ASP A 929 -2.17 61.43 23.27
N GLU A 930 -3.51 61.51 23.31
CA GLU A 930 -4.26 61.78 24.54
C GLU A 930 -4.10 60.69 25.60
N LEU A 931 -4.17 59.42 25.19
CA LEU A 931 -4.07 58.27 26.10
C LEU A 931 -2.63 58.11 26.62
N GLU A 932 -1.63 58.33 25.77
CA GLU A 932 -0.21 58.34 26.17
C GLU A 932 0.11 59.49 27.14
N ALA A 933 -0.39 60.69 26.88
CA ALA A 933 -0.21 61.85 27.77
C ALA A 933 -0.96 61.69 29.11
N GLY A 934 -2.10 60.98 29.12
CA GLY A 934 -2.86 60.65 30.33
C GLY A 934 -2.13 59.64 31.23
N SER A 935 -1.42 58.68 30.64
CA SER A 935 -0.64 57.68 31.37
C SER A 935 0.56 58.27 32.13
N SER A 936 1.13 59.39 31.66
CA SER A 936 2.24 60.10 32.34
C SER A 936 1.84 60.90 33.59
N LYS A 937 0.55 61.02 33.94
CA LYS A 937 0.09 61.74 35.15
C LYS A 937 -0.17 60.82 36.36
N THR A 938 0.19 59.54 36.26
CA THR A 938 -0.05 58.53 37.31
C THR A 938 1.20 57.70 37.67
N GLN A 939 2.40 58.24 37.41
CA GLN A 939 3.66 57.71 37.98
C GLN A 939 4.19 58.61 39.10
#